data_AF-A0A354V2T4-F1
#
_entry.id   AF-A0A354V2T4-F1
#
_cell.length_a   1.000
_cell.length_b   1.000
_cell.length_c   1.000
_cell.angle_alpha   90.00
_cell.angle_beta   90.00
_cell.angle_gamma   90.00
#
_symmetry.space_group_name_H-M   'P 1'
#
loop_
_entity.id
_entity.type
_entity.pdbx_description
1 polymer ?
#
loop_
_entity_poly.entity_id
_entity_poly.type
_entity_poly.pdbx_seq_one_letter_code
_entity_poly.pdbx_strand_id
1 'polypeptide(L)'
;MNADRQPQPIRPPDVSRPKLRISVLGGAFFNYDGQEIELRNRKARAIFAYLALSPAAEEPREKLAGLFWSEFSEQNARATLRQAIHEFREALQHAGCSALAVSRMTVGLRSASFSVDLDDILAAVAAREAPEPLLRQERLAETLLAGFDDLDQAFHTWLMVRRQALHDRLIRGLEEGYRDLSLDRRRRRLLGEATLRLDPTHEEACRVVMRCAAEAGETGAALRAYDELYKLLGDDYDMEPSAATQDLIVEIKQGKFDVLDEPNPGMSYANEMRQALVSPRRSAGALPPTPRASKPALLVSGFGMSGIDPDRVHLVEGFRIELIGCLSRFREWYVSGTDVSPAGDQGGVQVSARYAVVTTAYQAGSTINVVMVLQERPSELAIWGERFELSLDRWFEVQQRIVRRIAATLNVQLSTERLVRLSHMPDVSLESYDIWLRGQWVIRHFAATEWNRAVEMFAQGIEQAPAFSPLYSSLAQMNNAVHFVQPGMFRDPIKVARTLSLAQKAVALDPRDSRAELCLGWAFAMSRRYTVAKIHMDLACELNGNDAWTLISAAMFHAFCGDEVRAKELSDLAIEMTLSPTPAHWTYEASIRYFRGDDEGTIAATDRAQNALLTLSAWRAAAFSNLGRIDEARVEVERFYSGVRANWINDEPPTEQMIGRWFMQVYPISRLETWQRLRDGIAALGIPVEGLVHTGAPIAT
;
A
#
# COMPACT_ATOMS: atom_id res chain seq x y z
N MET A 1 -58.00 -19.80 36.99
CA MET A 1 -58.07 -18.33 37.10
C MET A 1 -56.68 -17.77 36.78
N ASN A 2 -56.37 -17.64 35.49
CA ASN A 2 -55.15 -17.00 35.00
C ASN A 2 -55.60 -16.13 33.83
N ALA A 3 -55.49 -14.82 34.02
CA ALA A 3 -56.06 -13.80 33.17
C ALA A 3 -55.28 -13.65 31.86
N ASP A 4 -56.05 -13.41 30.79
CA ASP A 4 -55.62 -12.94 29.47
C ASP A 4 -54.54 -11.85 29.56
N ARG A 5 -53.37 -12.11 28.96
CA ARG A 5 -52.46 -11.05 28.51
C ARG A 5 -52.59 -10.94 27.00
N GLN A 6 -53.36 -9.95 26.56
CA GLN A 6 -53.36 -9.50 25.17
C GLN A 6 -51.93 -9.08 24.76
N PRO A 7 -51.48 -9.39 23.53
CA PRO A 7 -50.22 -8.90 23.00
C PRO A 7 -50.29 -7.37 22.85
N GLN A 8 -49.32 -6.66 23.43
CA GLN A 8 -49.19 -5.22 23.26
C GLN A 8 -48.97 -4.88 21.77
N PRO A 9 -49.57 -3.80 21.25
CA PRO A 9 -49.33 -3.37 19.89
C PRO A 9 -47.86 -2.99 19.71
N ILE A 10 -47.24 -3.52 18.65
CA ILE A 10 -45.91 -3.14 18.18
C ILE A 10 -45.94 -1.62 17.93
N ARG A 11 -45.21 -0.87 18.75
CA ARG A 11 -44.99 0.57 18.53
C ARG A 11 -44.36 0.75 17.13
N PRO A 12 -44.82 1.72 16.32
CA PRO A 12 -44.11 2.10 15.10
C PRO A 12 -42.66 2.51 15.44
N PRO A 13 -41.70 2.37 14.51
CA PRO A 13 -40.31 2.73 14.75
C PRO A 13 -40.23 4.16 15.26
N ASP A 14 -39.63 4.31 16.43
CA ASP A 14 -39.48 5.57 17.17
C ASP A 14 -38.86 6.64 16.26
N VAL A 15 -39.48 7.80 16.21
CA VAL A 15 -39.00 8.97 15.47
C VAL A 15 -37.64 9.35 16.05
N SER A 16 -36.61 9.18 15.23
CA SER A 16 -35.22 9.65 15.34
C SER A 16 -34.81 10.26 16.70
N ARG A 17 -34.19 9.45 17.56
CA ARG A 17 -33.32 10.02 18.61
C ARG A 17 -32.29 10.95 17.93
N PRO A 18 -32.07 12.17 18.43
CA PRO A 18 -31.08 13.06 17.84
C PRO A 18 -29.72 12.36 17.84
N LYS A 19 -29.05 12.40 16.68
CA LYS A 19 -27.69 11.87 16.50
C LYS A 19 -26.70 13.01 16.64
N LEU A 20 -25.53 12.70 17.19
CA LEU A 20 -24.40 13.60 17.18
C LEU A 20 -23.86 13.75 15.75
N ARG A 21 -23.97 14.94 15.17
CA ARG A 21 -23.35 15.26 13.89
C ARG A 21 -21.90 15.66 14.12
N ILE A 22 -20.99 14.95 13.47
CA ILE A 22 -19.55 15.19 13.52
C ILE A 22 -19.13 15.72 12.14
N SER A 23 -18.65 16.96 12.10
CA SER A 23 -18.12 17.53 10.87
C SER A 23 -16.60 17.40 10.88
N VAL A 24 -16.06 16.60 9.96
CA VAL A 24 -14.62 16.36 9.82
C VAL A 24 -14.00 17.11 8.65
N LEU A 25 -14.80 17.73 7.78
CA LEU A 25 -14.32 18.56 6.69
C LEU A 25 -14.26 20.03 7.15
N GLY A 26 -13.12 20.67 6.92
CA GLY A 26 -12.82 22.03 7.39
C GLY A 26 -12.44 22.14 8.87
N GLY A 27 -12.34 21.01 9.60
CA GLY A 27 -11.97 20.98 11.02
C GLY A 27 -12.56 19.79 11.76
N ALA A 28 -12.82 19.93 13.05
CA ALA A 28 -13.44 18.89 13.88
C ALA A 28 -14.54 19.50 14.76
N PHE A 29 -15.77 19.52 14.27
CA PHE A 29 -16.92 20.17 14.92
C PHE A 29 -17.96 19.15 15.35
N PHE A 30 -18.66 19.43 16.45
CA PHE A 30 -19.61 18.51 17.08
C PHE A 30 -20.92 19.24 17.34
N ASN A 31 -22.01 18.73 16.78
CA ASN A 31 -23.34 19.30 16.99
C ASN A 31 -24.33 18.21 17.42
N TYR A 32 -25.08 18.46 18.47
CA TYR A 32 -26.12 17.55 18.97
C TYR A 32 -27.41 18.33 19.14
N ASP A 33 -28.46 17.92 18.44
CA ASP A 33 -29.79 18.55 18.52
C ASP A 33 -29.76 20.08 18.27
N GLY A 34 -28.93 20.53 17.32
CA GLY A 34 -28.75 21.94 17.00
C GLY A 34 -27.78 22.69 17.93
N GLN A 35 -27.38 22.10 19.05
CA GLN A 35 -26.41 22.68 19.98
C GLN A 35 -24.98 22.29 19.61
N GLU A 36 -24.08 23.27 19.49
CA GLU A 36 -22.65 23.03 19.34
C GLU A 36 -22.03 22.55 20.66
N ILE A 37 -21.26 21.47 20.59
CA ILE A 37 -20.51 20.91 21.71
C ILE A 37 -19.07 21.41 21.59
N GLU A 38 -18.73 22.43 22.39
CA GLU A 38 -17.39 22.98 22.43
C GLU A 38 -16.44 22.11 23.28
N LEU A 39 -15.28 21.82 22.71
CA LEU A 39 -14.17 21.16 23.40
C LEU A 39 -12.95 22.08 23.34
N ARG A 40 -12.38 22.40 24.51
CA ARG A 40 -11.24 23.32 24.61
C ARG A 40 -9.95 22.66 24.11
N ASN A 41 -9.81 21.37 24.38
CA ASN A 41 -8.62 20.63 24.01
C ASN A 41 -8.64 20.14 22.56
N ARG A 42 -7.70 20.64 21.74
CA ARG A 42 -7.54 20.25 20.32
C ARG A 42 -7.28 18.75 20.16
N LYS A 43 -6.48 18.12 21.04
CA LYS A 43 -6.26 16.66 20.98
C LYS A 43 -7.53 15.88 21.31
N ALA A 44 -8.34 16.35 22.26
CA ALA A 44 -9.63 15.71 22.55
C ALA A 44 -10.59 15.76 21.36
N ARG A 45 -10.67 16.91 20.66
CA ARG A 45 -11.43 17.06 19.39
C ARG A 45 -10.96 16.06 18.34
N ALA A 46 -9.65 16.02 18.11
CA ALA A 46 -9.06 15.17 17.09
C ALA A 46 -9.25 13.67 17.39
N ILE A 47 -9.18 13.25 18.65
CA ILE A 47 -9.45 11.85 19.06
C ILE A 47 -10.88 11.44 18.70
N PHE A 48 -11.88 12.28 18.98
CA PHE A 48 -13.27 11.93 18.69
C PHE A 48 -13.57 11.91 17.20
N ALA A 49 -13.01 12.87 16.45
CA ALA A 49 -13.10 12.87 15.00
C ALA A 49 -12.38 11.66 14.38
N TYR A 50 -11.21 11.30 14.91
CA TYR A 50 -10.49 10.07 14.54
C TYR A 50 -11.33 8.82 14.79
N LEU A 51 -11.94 8.69 15.98
CA LEU A 51 -12.83 7.57 16.29
C LEU A 51 -14.02 7.50 15.32
N ALA A 52 -14.58 8.64 14.93
CA ALA A 52 -15.68 8.69 13.96
C ALA A 52 -15.26 8.23 12.55
N LEU A 53 -13.98 8.41 12.19
CA LEU A 53 -13.38 7.97 10.93
C LEU A 53 -12.89 6.51 10.96
N SER A 54 -12.70 5.93 12.15
CA SER A 54 -12.31 4.53 12.31
C SER A 54 -13.45 3.58 11.94
N PRO A 55 -13.21 2.49 11.16
CA PRO A 55 -14.27 1.58 10.72
C PRO A 55 -15.12 0.96 11.84
N ALA A 56 -14.49 0.61 12.97
CA ALA A 56 -15.18 0.05 14.13
C ALA A 56 -15.77 1.11 15.07
N ALA A 57 -15.43 2.39 14.84
CA ALA A 57 -15.64 3.50 15.75
C ALA A 57 -15.16 3.27 17.19
N GLU A 58 -14.29 2.29 17.42
CA GLU A 58 -13.77 1.88 18.73
C GLU A 58 -12.31 1.47 18.58
N GLU A 59 -11.46 1.94 19.50
CA GLU A 59 -10.02 1.74 19.42
C GLU A 59 -9.41 1.43 20.80
N PRO A 60 -8.34 0.60 20.84
CA PRO A 60 -7.59 0.39 22.06
C PRO A 60 -6.98 1.69 22.59
N ARG A 61 -6.95 1.85 23.91
CA ARG A 61 -6.32 3.02 24.56
C ARG A 61 -4.84 3.15 24.19
N GLU A 62 -4.15 2.03 24.04
CA GLU A 62 -2.74 2.00 23.61
C GLU A 62 -2.57 2.58 22.20
N LYS A 63 -3.50 2.29 21.29
CA LYS A 63 -3.50 2.83 19.92
C LYS A 63 -3.65 4.34 19.92
N LEU A 64 -4.65 4.84 20.66
CA LEU A 64 -4.90 6.28 20.80
C LEU A 64 -3.72 7.00 21.46
N ALA A 65 -3.13 6.39 22.48
CA ALA A 65 -1.94 6.92 23.14
C ALA A 65 -0.74 7.02 22.17
N GLY A 66 -0.49 5.96 21.39
CA GLY A 66 0.60 5.92 20.42
C GLY A 66 0.42 6.86 19.23
N LEU A 67 -0.83 7.14 18.83
CA LEU A 67 -1.13 8.03 17.70
C LEU A 67 -1.08 9.52 18.07
N PHE A 68 -1.58 9.90 19.24
CA PHE A 68 -1.71 11.30 19.64
C PHE A 68 -0.60 11.80 20.59
N TRP A 69 0.26 10.91 21.07
CA TRP A 69 1.40 11.22 21.94
C TRP A 69 2.58 10.29 21.64
N SER A 70 2.99 10.22 20.37
CA SER A 70 4.02 9.27 19.90
C SER A 70 5.41 9.51 20.53
N GLU A 71 5.70 10.76 20.90
CA GLU A 71 6.97 11.16 21.54
C GLU A 71 6.97 10.98 23.07
N PHE A 72 5.82 10.67 23.67
CA PHE A 72 5.70 10.56 25.12
C PHE A 72 6.02 9.14 25.59
N SER A 73 6.48 9.02 26.84
CA SER A 73 6.49 7.72 27.51
C SER A 73 5.07 7.17 27.63
N GLU A 74 4.93 5.84 27.57
CA GLU A 74 3.62 5.19 27.58
C GLU A 74 2.77 5.59 28.80
N GLN A 75 3.39 5.73 29.97
CA GLN A 75 2.73 6.14 31.20
C GLN A 75 2.16 7.57 31.10
N ASN A 76 2.94 8.51 30.56
CA ASN A 76 2.51 9.90 30.40
C ASN A 76 1.45 10.04 29.31
N ALA A 77 1.58 9.29 28.21
CA ALA A 77 0.60 9.24 27.13
C ALA A 77 -0.76 8.73 27.64
N ARG A 78 -0.78 7.64 28.42
CA ARG A 78 -2.01 7.08 29.00
C ARG A 78 -2.67 8.02 30.03
N ALA A 79 -1.87 8.71 30.85
CA ALA A 79 -2.38 9.68 31.81
C ALA A 79 -3.07 10.86 31.10
N THR A 80 -2.43 11.40 30.06
CA THR A 80 -2.98 12.53 29.28
C THR A 80 -4.21 12.11 28.47
N LEU A 81 -4.21 10.90 27.89
CA LEU A 81 -5.38 10.32 27.23
C LEU A 81 -6.58 10.23 28.18
N ARG A 82 -6.36 9.82 29.45
CA ARG A 82 -7.44 9.75 30.44
C ARG A 82 -8.08 11.11 30.68
N GLN A 83 -7.26 12.16 30.78
CA GLN A 83 -7.75 13.53 30.96
C GLN A 83 -8.56 14.01 29.75
N ALA A 84 -8.07 13.75 28.53
CA ALA A 84 -8.78 14.11 27.30
C ALA A 84 -10.14 13.40 27.19
N ILE A 85 -10.21 12.11 27.53
CA ILE A 85 -11.48 11.34 27.55
C ILE A 85 -12.44 11.89 28.61
N HIS A 86 -11.92 12.31 29.76
CA HIS A 86 -12.75 12.85 30.84
C HIS A 86 -13.40 14.18 30.45
N GLU A 87 -12.61 15.13 29.93
CA GLU A 87 -13.10 16.42 29.41
C GLU A 87 -14.18 16.18 28.34
N PHE A 88 -13.91 15.27 27.42
CA PHE A 88 -14.85 14.95 26.36
C PHE A 88 -16.17 14.34 26.89
N ARG A 89 -16.07 13.45 27.88
CA ARG A 89 -17.25 12.86 28.53
C ARG A 89 -18.12 13.91 29.22
N GLU A 90 -17.52 14.86 29.92
CA GLU A 90 -18.26 15.93 30.60
C GLU A 90 -19.00 16.81 29.59
N ALA A 91 -18.34 17.20 28.50
CA ALA A 91 -18.96 18.00 27.44
C ALA A 91 -20.19 17.31 26.82
N LEU A 92 -20.09 16.00 26.53
CA LEU A 92 -21.23 15.23 26.03
C LEU A 92 -22.35 15.09 27.07
N GLN A 93 -22.02 14.88 28.34
CA GLN A 93 -23.02 14.77 29.41
C GLN A 93 -23.79 16.09 29.59
N HIS A 94 -23.13 17.24 29.49
CA HIS A 94 -23.78 18.55 29.53
C HIS A 94 -24.74 18.77 28.37
N ALA A 95 -24.43 18.23 27.18
CA ALA A 95 -25.32 18.26 26.02
C ALA A 95 -26.38 17.14 26.01
N GLY A 96 -26.42 16.27 27.03
CA GLY A 96 -27.34 15.13 27.09
C GLY A 96 -27.05 14.01 26.09
N CYS A 97 -25.86 14.01 25.47
CA CYS A 97 -25.47 13.05 24.44
C CYS A 97 -24.79 11.81 25.04
N SER A 98 -25.30 10.62 24.71
CA SER A 98 -24.76 9.34 25.19
C SER A 98 -23.92 8.59 24.14
N ALA A 99 -23.32 9.31 23.18
CA ALA A 99 -22.60 8.69 22.05
C ALA A 99 -21.29 7.99 22.45
N LEU A 100 -20.65 8.39 23.54
CA LEU A 100 -19.36 7.84 23.96
C LEU A 100 -19.50 6.48 24.67
N ALA A 101 -18.72 5.49 24.22
CA ALA A 101 -18.54 4.19 24.85
C ALA A 101 -17.10 4.09 25.37
N VAL A 102 -16.92 3.82 26.67
CA VAL A 102 -15.58 3.70 27.27
C VAL A 102 -15.52 2.46 28.13
N SER A 103 -14.48 1.65 27.91
CA SER A 103 -14.14 0.52 28.75
C SER A 103 -12.77 0.72 29.41
N ARG A 104 -12.31 -0.30 30.16
CA ARG A 104 -10.94 -0.32 30.69
C ARG A 104 -9.89 -0.42 29.59
N MET A 105 -10.21 -1.05 28.45
CA MET A 105 -9.25 -1.33 27.38
C MET A 105 -9.43 -0.43 26.14
N THR A 106 -10.66 0.04 25.91
CA THR A 106 -11.06 0.69 24.66
C THR A 106 -11.80 2.00 24.90
N VAL A 107 -11.81 2.82 23.86
CA VAL A 107 -12.59 4.05 23.75
C VAL A 107 -13.24 4.04 22.38
N GLY A 108 -14.54 4.32 22.31
CA GLY A 108 -15.26 4.30 21.05
C GLY A 108 -16.57 5.08 21.09
N LEU A 109 -17.25 5.07 19.96
CA LEU A 109 -18.51 5.74 19.69
C LEU A 109 -19.58 4.70 19.41
N ARG A 110 -20.76 4.89 19.96
CA ARG A 110 -21.91 4.04 19.64
C ARG A 110 -22.35 4.36 18.22
N SER A 111 -22.17 3.41 17.29
CA SER A 111 -22.41 3.60 15.85
C SER A 111 -23.82 4.13 15.51
N ALA A 112 -24.84 3.79 16.30
CA ALA A 112 -26.21 4.28 16.09
C ALA A 112 -26.44 5.74 16.57
N SER A 113 -25.49 6.33 17.29
CA SER A 113 -25.65 7.61 18.01
C SER A 113 -24.95 8.80 17.35
N PHE A 114 -24.26 8.60 16.23
CA PHE A 114 -23.59 9.68 15.49
C PHE A 114 -23.74 9.54 13.97
N SER A 115 -23.39 10.60 13.25
CA SER A 115 -23.25 10.66 11.79
C SER A 115 -22.10 11.58 11.42
N VAL A 116 -21.40 11.29 10.32
CA VAL A 116 -20.27 12.08 9.83
C VAL A 116 -20.65 12.76 8.51
N ASP A 117 -20.33 14.05 8.36
CA ASP A 117 -20.56 14.79 7.11
C ASP A 117 -19.87 14.16 5.88
N LEU A 118 -18.71 13.54 6.09
CA LEU A 118 -17.99 12.80 5.07
C LEU A 118 -18.79 11.61 4.51
N ASP A 119 -19.56 10.92 5.36
CA ASP A 119 -20.35 9.76 4.94
C ASP A 119 -21.45 10.17 3.93
N ASP A 120 -22.04 11.35 4.12
CA ASP A 120 -23.04 11.91 3.20
C ASP A 120 -22.43 12.14 1.81
N ILE A 121 -21.20 12.67 1.74
CA ILE A 121 -20.48 12.91 0.49
C ILE A 121 -20.13 11.59 -0.20
N LEU A 122 -19.59 10.62 0.56
CA LEU A 122 -19.22 9.32 0.02
C LEU A 122 -20.44 8.55 -0.50
N ALA A 123 -21.59 8.66 0.18
CA ALA A 123 -22.84 8.06 -0.25
C ALA A 123 -23.38 8.71 -1.55
N ALA A 124 -23.33 10.04 -1.66
CA ALA A 124 -23.74 10.75 -2.87
C ALA A 124 -22.87 10.37 -4.09
N VAL A 125 -21.55 10.32 -3.90
CA VAL A 125 -20.62 9.89 -4.96
C VAL A 125 -20.87 8.44 -5.37
N ALA A 126 -21.12 7.54 -4.40
CA ALA A 126 -21.48 6.14 -4.69
C ALA A 126 -22.82 6.03 -5.46
N ALA A 127 -23.75 6.96 -5.23
CA ALA A 127 -25.00 7.09 -5.98
C ALA A 127 -24.85 7.79 -7.35
N ARG A 128 -23.61 8.08 -7.77
CA ARG A 128 -23.27 8.80 -9.01
C ARG A 128 -23.80 10.23 -9.05
N GLU A 129 -23.79 10.89 -7.89
CA GLU A 129 -24.14 12.29 -7.74
C GLU A 129 -22.92 13.12 -7.34
N ALA A 130 -22.86 14.37 -7.80
CA ALA A 130 -21.85 15.34 -7.41
C ALA A 130 -22.42 16.20 -6.26
N PRO A 131 -22.13 15.88 -4.99
CA PRO A 131 -22.62 16.67 -3.86
C PRO A 131 -22.03 18.09 -3.89
N GLU A 132 -22.82 19.05 -3.41
CA GLU A 132 -22.49 20.47 -3.47
C GLU A 132 -21.10 20.85 -2.91
N PRO A 133 -20.63 20.29 -1.77
CA PRO A 133 -19.27 20.54 -1.28
C PRO A 133 -18.16 20.26 -2.31
N LEU A 134 -18.31 19.23 -3.15
CA LEU A 134 -17.34 18.91 -4.20
C LEU A 134 -17.41 19.86 -5.40
N LEU A 135 -18.52 20.59 -5.56
CA LEU A 135 -18.70 21.59 -6.61
C LEU A 135 -18.24 22.99 -6.17
N ARG A 136 -18.18 23.27 -4.86
CA ARG A 136 -17.79 24.58 -4.33
C ARG A 136 -16.39 24.64 -3.75
N GLN A 137 -15.87 23.55 -3.19
CA GLN A 137 -14.56 23.55 -2.53
C GLN A 137 -13.51 22.90 -3.41
N GLU A 138 -12.40 23.60 -3.61
CA GLU A 138 -11.20 23.02 -4.21
C GLU A 138 -10.49 22.12 -3.20
N ARG A 139 -9.92 21.02 -3.69
CA ARG A 139 -9.11 20.09 -2.88
C ARG A 139 -9.78 19.67 -1.57
N LEU A 140 -11.10 19.41 -1.61
CA LEU A 140 -11.92 19.08 -0.43
C LEU A 140 -11.27 18.06 0.52
N ALA A 141 -10.63 17.03 -0.04
CA ALA A 141 -9.95 16.01 0.74
C ALA A 141 -8.85 16.57 1.66
N GLU A 142 -8.14 17.62 1.26
CA GLU A 142 -7.11 18.30 2.07
C GLU A 142 -7.70 19.05 3.27
N THR A 143 -9.00 19.33 3.26
CA THR A 143 -9.71 20.00 4.38
C THR A 143 -10.07 19.05 5.52
N LEU A 144 -9.89 17.73 5.35
CA LEU A 144 -10.15 16.74 6.39
C LEU A 144 -9.32 17.09 7.63
N LEU A 145 -10.00 17.34 8.75
CA LEU A 145 -9.42 17.81 10.01
C LEU A 145 -8.44 18.98 9.80
N ALA A 146 -8.79 19.95 8.97
CA ALA A 146 -7.97 21.14 8.74
C ALA A 146 -7.60 21.82 10.06
N GLY A 147 -6.31 22.16 10.21
CA GLY A 147 -5.80 22.80 11.42
C GLY A 147 -5.58 21.84 12.59
N PHE A 148 -5.36 20.55 12.33
CA PHE A 148 -4.95 19.56 13.34
C PHE A 148 -3.61 18.86 13.00
N ASP A 149 -2.92 19.36 11.98
CA ASP A 149 -1.69 18.80 11.42
C ASP A 149 -0.49 18.86 12.38
N ASP A 150 -0.52 19.76 13.37
CA ASP A 150 0.56 20.09 14.32
C ASP A 150 0.42 19.38 15.68
N LEU A 151 -0.54 18.45 15.83
CA LEU A 151 -0.81 17.84 17.14
C LEU A 151 0.24 16.83 17.61
N ASP A 152 0.72 15.99 16.69
CA ASP A 152 1.66 14.90 16.92
C ASP A 152 2.17 14.39 15.56
N GLN A 153 3.42 13.94 15.50
CA GLN A 153 4.00 13.42 14.25
C GLN A 153 3.25 12.19 13.72
N ALA A 154 2.90 11.22 14.57
CA ALA A 154 2.20 10.01 14.13
C ALA A 154 0.78 10.33 13.64
N PHE A 155 0.10 11.25 14.33
CA PHE A 155 -1.22 11.74 13.90
C PHE A 155 -1.14 12.54 12.59
N HIS A 156 -0.10 13.37 12.43
CA HIS A 156 0.16 14.11 11.19
C HIS A 156 0.29 13.15 10.01
N THR A 157 1.15 12.12 10.12
CA THR A 157 1.31 11.13 9.05
C THR A 157 0.01 10.40 8.77
N TRP A 158 -0.70 9.95 9.80
CA TRP A 158 -2.01 9.33 9.62
C TRP A 158 -2.98 10.25 8.87
N LEU A 159 -3.06 11.53 9.24
CA LEU A 159 -3.97 12.49 8.62
C LEU A 159 -3.62 12.73 7.15
N MET A 160 -2.33 12.85 6.85
CA MET A 160 -1.83 12.99 5.47
C MET A 160 -2.22 11.79 4.60
N VAL A 161 -2.02 10.57 5.10
CA VAL A 161 -2.41 9.34 4.40
C VAL A 161 -3.93 9.27 4.21
N ARG A 162 -4.71 9.65 5.23
CA ARG A 162 -6.18 9.66 5.15
C ARG A 162 -6.71 10.67 4.13
N ARG A 163 -6.11 11.86 4.07
CA ARG A 163 -6.43 12.87 3.06
C ARG A 163 -6.17 12.34 1.65
N GLN A 164 -5.02 11.70 1.42
CA GLN A 164 -4.70 11.10 0.12
C GLN A 164 -5.66 9.95 -0.21
N ALA A 165 -5.91 9.03 0.72
CA ALA A 165 -6.83 7.92 0.51
C ALA A 165 -8.27 8.39 0.21
N LEU A 166 -8.70 9.47 0.87
CA LEU A 166 -9.99 10.12 0.61
C LEU A 166 -10.03 10.74 -0.79
N HIS A 167 -9.02 11.54 -1.14
CA HIS A 167 -8.89 12.12 -2.49
C HIS A 167 -9.02 11.02 -3.55
N ASP A 168 -8.22 9.97 -3.41
CA ASP A 168 -8.19 8.83 -4.30
C ASP A 168 -9.54 8.13 -4.44
N ARG A 169 -10.25 7.93 -3.32
CA ARG A 169 -11.59 7.32 -3.29
C ARG A 169 -12.64 8.18 -3.97
N LEU A 170 -12.62 9.50 -3.74
CA LEU A 170 -13.54 10.44 -4.37
C LEU A 170 -13.33 10.49 -5.87
N ILE A 171 -12.08 10.64 -6.34
CA ILE A 171 -11.75 10.64 -7.77
C ILE A 171 -12.27 9.35 -8.44
N ARG A 172 -12.04 8.16 -7.85
CA ARG A 172 -12.56 6.89 -8.42
C ARG A 172 -14.08 6.88 -8.55
N GLY A 173 -14.79 7.26 -7.49
CA GLY A 173 -16.25 7.25 -7.51
C GLY A 173 -16.84 8.22 -8.53
N LEU A 174 -16.21 9.38 -8.71
CA LEU A 174 -16.59 10.37 -9.72
C LEU A 174 -16.27 9.88 -11.13
N GLU A 175 -15.07 9.31 -11.36
CA GLU A 175 -14.64 8.69 -12.61
C GLU A 175 -15.62 7.63 -13.10
N GLU A 176 -15.93 6.67 -12.24
CA GLU A 176 -16.90 5.63 -12.53
C GLU A 176 -18.29 6.21 -12.85
N GLY A 177 -18.65 7.32 -12.22
CA GLY A 177 -19.90 8.02 -12.51
C GLY A 177 -19.91 8.69 -13.87
N TYR A 178 -18.94 9.54 -14.21
CA TYR A 178 -18.98 10.25 -15.49
C TYR A 178 -18.68 9.37 -16.71
N ARG A 179 -18.05 8.20 -16.50
CA ARG A 179 -17.87 7.15 -17.52
C ARG A 179 -19.14 6.33 -17.77
N ASP A 180 -20.13 6.38 -16.87
CA ASP A 180 -21.42 5.74 -17.08
C ASP A 180 -22.24 6.53 -18.12
N LEU A 181 -22.29 5.99 -19.34
CA LEU A 181 -23.02 6.58 -20.46
C LEU A 181 -24.54 6.53 -20.30
N SER A 182 -25.07 5.80 -19.31
CA SER A 182 -26.50 5.80 -18.99
C SER A 182 -26.93 7.05 -18.22
N LEU A 183 -26.00 7.77 -17.60
CA LEU A 183 -26.28 9.02 -16.93
C LEU A 183 -26.47 10.16 -17.93
N ASP A 184 -27.40 11.05 -17.62
CA ASP A 184 -27.62 12.23 -18.44
C ASP A 184 -26.35 13.13 -18.47
N ARG A 185 -26.23 13.89 -19.56
CA ARG A 185 -25.10 14.78 -19.81
C ARG A 185 -24.85 15.77 -18.67
N ARG A 186 -25.90 16.29 -18.03
CA ARG A 186 -25.76 17.27 -16.94
C ARG A 186 -25.11 16.63 -15.72
N ARG A 187 -25.54 15.42 -15.33
CA ARG A 187 -24.94 14.66 -14.23
C ARG A 187 -23.48 14.34 -14.52
N ARG A 188 -23.18 13.84 -15.72
CA ARG A 188 -21.80 13.54 -16.15
C ARG A 188 -20.91 14.78 -16.11
N ARG A 189 -21.42 15.92 -16.56
CA ARG A 189 -20.71 17.22 -16.46
C ARG A 189 -20.41 17.60 -15.01
N LEU A 190 -21.40 17.55 -14.12
CA LEU A 190 -21.20 17.90 -12.70
C LEU A 190 -20.17 16.99 -12.02
N LEU A 191 -20.17 15.69 -12.34
CA LEU A 191 -19.16 14.75 -11.85
C LEU A 191 -17.76 15.08 -12.39
N GLY A 192 -17.65 15.48 -13.67
CA GLY A 192 -16.40 15.97 -14.25
C GLY A 192 -15.90 17.27 -13.61
N GLU A 193 -16.79 18.24 -13.38
CA GLU A 193 -16.48 19.49 -12.69
C GLU A 193 -16.02 19.25 -11.24
N ALA A 194 -16.70 18.36 -10.50
CA ALA A 194 -16.28 17.94 -9.17
C ALA A 194 -14.91 17.26 -9.18
N THR A 195 -14.58 16.51 -10.23
CA THR A 195 -13.26 15.88 -10.38
C THR A 195 -12.18 16.94 -10.60
N LEU A 196 -12.42 17.94 -11.45
CA LEU A 196 -11.48 19.05 -11.68
C LEU A 196 -11.28 19.94 -10.44
N ARG A 197 -12.28 20.06 -9.56
CA ARG A 197 -12.14 20.75 -8.26
C ARG A 197 -11.23 19.98 -7.29
N LEU A 198 -11.24 18.65 -7.36
CA LEU A 198 -10.34 17.81 -6.56
C LEU A 198 -8.93 17.75 -7.15
N ASP A 199 -8.83 17.63 -8.47
CA ASP A 199 -7.60 17.53 -9.24
C ASP A 199 -7.73 18.32 -10.56
N PRO A 200 -7.25 19.57 -10.58
CA PRO A 200 -7.30 20.43 -11.76
C PRO A 200 -6.49 19.90 -12.96
N THR A 201 -5.54 18.98 -12.72
CA THR A 201 -4.71 18.39 -13.77
C THR A 201 -5.33 17.15 -14.41
N HIS A 202 -6.55 16.79 -14.02
CA HIS A 202 -7.21 15.58 -14.49
C HIS A 202 -7.75 15.71 -15.93
N GLU A 203 -6.92 15.36 -16.91
CA GLU A 203 -7.24 15.52 -18.33
C GLU A 203 -8.54 14.84 -18.77
N GLU A 204 -8.86 13.64 -18.27
CA GLU A 204 -10.11 12.96 -18.64
C GLU A 204 -11.36 13.74 -18.23
N ALA A 205 -11.39 14.21 -16.99
CA ALA A 205 -12.48 15.03 -16.48
C ALA A 205 -12.61 16.32 -17.29
N CYS A 206 -11.48 16.95 -17.66
CA CYS A 206 -11.48 18.11 -18.56
C CYS A 206 -12.15 17.77 -19.90
N ARG A 207 -11.76 16.66 -20.54
CA ARG A 207 -12.39 16.24 -21.82
C ARG A 207 -13.88 15.91 -21.66
N VAL A 208 -14.31 15.35 -20.54
CA VAL A 208 -15.73 15.11 -20.24
C VAL A 208 -16.49 16.43 -20.13
N VAL A 209 -15.97 17.41 -19.39
CA VAL A 209 -16.57 18.74 -19.26
C VAL A 209 -16.61 19.45 -20.62
N MET A 210 -15.52 19.39 -21.40
CA MET A 210 -15.44 19.93 -22.76
C MET A 210 -16.51 19.33 -23.69
N ARG A 211 -16.63 18.00 -23.72
CA ARG A 211 -17.65 17.30 -24.54
C ARG A 211 -19.06 17.68 -24.12
N CYS A 212 -19.37 17.60 -22.82
CA CYS A 212 -20.71 17.93 -22.32
C CYS A 212 -21.08 19.40 -22.59
N ALA A 213 -20.11 20.33 -22.54
CA ALA A 213 -20.32 21.72 -22.90
C ALA A 213 -20.53 21.90 -24.41
N ALA A 214 -19.72 21.27 -25.26
CA ALA A 214 -19.87 21.33 -26.71
C ALA A 214 -21.22 20.78 -27.19
N GLU A 215 -21.63 19.63 -26.66
CA GLU A 215 -22.95 19.01 -26.90
C GLU A 215 -24.12 19.87 -26.41
N ALA A 216 -23.89 20.73 -25.42
CA ALA A 216 -24.88 21.71 -24.95
C ALA A 216 -24.91 23.00 -25.80
N GLY A 217 -24.08 23.10 -26.83
CA GLY A 217 -23.91 24.32 -27.63
C GLY A 217 -23.07 25.40 -26.94
N GLU A 218 -22.42 25.08 -25.82
CA GLU A 218 -21.61 25.99 -24.99
C GLU A 218 -20.13 25.92 -25.38
N THR A 219 -19.79 26.13 -26.67
CA THR A 219 -18.41 26.04 -27.18
C THR A 219 -17.42 26.91 -26.40
N GLY A 220 -17.86 28.10 -25.96
CA GLY A 220 -17.04 28.98 -25.12
C GLY A 220 -16.68 28.39 -23.75
N ALA A 221 -17.56 27.57 -23.16
CA ALA A 221 -17.26 26.87 -21.91
C ALA A 221 -16.27 25.72 -22.13
N ALA A 222 -16.39 24.98 -23.24
CA ALA A 222 -15.43 23.95 -23.61
C ALA A 222 -14.01 24.53 -23.86
N LEU A 223 -13.93 25.68 -24.54
CA LEU A 223 -12.67 26.37 -24.79
C LEU A 223 -12.00 26.87 -23.50
N ARG A 224 -12.79 27.37 -22.54
CA ARG A 224 -12.26 27.81 -21.23
C ARG A 224 -11.69 26.65 -20.42
N ALA A 225 -12.40 25.53 -20.36
CA ALA A 225 -11.91 24.34 -19.65
C ALA A 225 -10.56 23.86 -20.21
N TYR A 226 -10.40 23.85 -21.54
CA TYR A 226 -9.12 23.51 -22.18
C TYR A 226 -8.02 24.55 -21.88
N ASP A 227 -8.33 25.85 -21.97
CA ASP A 227 -7.35 26.92 -21.74
C ASP A 227 -6.84 26.94 -20.29
N GLU A 228 -7.72 26.67 -19.32
CA GLU A 228 -7.36 26.52 -17.91
C GLU A 228 -6.41 25.34 -17.69
N LEU A 229 -6.73 24.17 -18.26
CA LEU A 229 -5.85 22.99 -18.20
C LEU A 229 -4.50 23.26 -18.89
N TYR A 230 -4.52 23.85 -20.09
CA TYR A 230 -3.31 24.13 -20.86
C TYR A 230 -2.35 25.06 -20.10
N LYS A 231 -2.87 26.16 -19.54
CA LYS A 231 -2.08 27.10 -18.73
C LYS A 231 -1.51 26.44 -17.50
N LEU A 232 -2.34 25.69 -16.76
CA LEU A 232 -1.89 24.99 -15.56
C LEU A 232 -0.75 24.01 -15.87
N LEU A 233 -0.90 23.19 -16.92
CA LEU A 233 0.13 22.22 -17.30
C LEU A 233 1.43 22.91 -17.76
N GLY A 234 1.32 24.01 -18.50
CA GLY A 234 2.48 24.77 -18.96
C GLY A 234 3.19 25.51 -17.83
N ASP A 235 2.45 26.30 -17.04
CA ASP A 235 2.99 27.21 -16.03
C ASP A 235 3.55 26.46 -14.82
N ASP A 236 2.82 25.46 -14.30
CA ASP A 236 3.19 24.78 -13.05
C ASP A 236 4.03 23.52 -13.29
N TYR A 237 4.01 22.97 -14.51
CA TYR A 237 4.59 21.65 -14.77
C TYR A 237 5.42 21.51 -16.05
N ASP A 238 5.57 22.58 -16.85
CA ASP A 238 6.29 22.59 -18.13
C ASP A 238 5.84 21.45 -19.07
N MET A 239 4.52 21.30 -19.21
CA MET A 239 3.90 20.24 -20.02
C MET A 239 2.76 20.74 -20.88
N GLU A 240 2.57 20.05 -22.01
CA GLU A 240 1.40 20.23 -22.87
C GLU A 240 0.32 19.18 -22.55
N PRO A 241 -0.97 19.48 -22.79
CA PRO A 241 -2.03 18.47 -22.73
C PRO A 241 -1.77 17.31 -23.68
N SER A 242 -2.26 16.12 -23.33
CA SER A 242 -2.14 14.92 -24.17
C SER A 242 -2.76 15.08 -25.56
N ALA A 243 -2.30 14.28 -26.53
CA ALA A 243 -2.82 14.28 -27.89
C ALA A 243 -4.35 14.11 -27.94
N ALA A 244 -4.92 13.22 -27.13
CA ALA A 244 -6.38 13.04 -27.05
C ALA A 244 -7.14 14.30 -26.60
N THR A 245 -6.53 15.13 -25.75
CA THR A 245 -7.10 16.41 -25.30
C THR A 245 -6.93 17.50 -26.36
N GLN A 246 -5.79 17.52 -27.06
CA GLN A 246 -5.52 18.41 -28.19
C GLN A 246 -6.44 18.12 -29.39
N ASP A 247 -6.64 16.86 -29.74
CA ASP A 247 -7.52 16.44 -30.84
C ASP A 247 -8.97 16.85 -30.57
N LEU A 248 -9.46 16.64 -29.34
CA LEU A 248 -10.81 17.02 -28.95
C LEU A 248 -11.06 18.53 -29.10
N ILE A 249 -10.10 19.38 -28.72
CA ILE A 249 -10.31 20.83 -28.86
C ILE A 249 -10.31 21.26 -30.34
N VAL A 250 -9.57 20.56 -31.20
CA VAL A 250 -9.61 20.77 -32.65
C VAL A 250 -10.97 20.37 -33.21
N GLU A 251 -11.51 19.21 -32.81
CA GLU A 251 -12.86 18.75 -33.20
C GLU A 251 -13.95 19.74 -32.79
N ILE A 252 -13.92 20.22 -31.55
CA ILE A 252 -14.86 21.22 -31.02
C ILE A 252 -14.76 22.53 -31.80
N LYS A 253 -13.55 23.01 -32.11
CA LYS A 253 -13.33 24.22 -32.93
C LYS A 253 -13.83 24.05 -34.36
N GLN A 254 -13.78 22.84 -34.92
CA GLN A 254 -14.27 22.53 -36.26
C GLN A 254 -15.77 22.25 -36.32
N GLY A 255 -16.46 22.17 -35.18
CA GLY A 255 -17.88 21.79 -35.11
C GLY A 255 -18.15 20.34 -35.50
N LYS A 256 -17.11 19.48 -35.49
CA LYS A 256 -17.18 18.05 -35.82
C LYS A 256 -17.07 17.23 -34.54
N PHE A 257 -18.03 17.40 -33.64
CA PHE A 257 -18.15 16.56 -32.46
C PHE A 257 -19.39 15.67 -32.65
N ASP A 258 -19.20 14.35 -32.68
CA ASP A 258 -20.31 13.41 -32.76
C ASP A 258 -21.24 13.65 -31.57
N VAL A 259 -22.45 14.15 -31.83
CA VAL A 259 -23.54 14.04 -30.87
C VAL A 259 -23.76 12.53 -30.71
N LEU A 260 -23.53 11.99 -29.52
CA LEU A 260 -23.95 10.63 -29.21
C LEU A 260 -25.48 10.59 -29.31
N ASP A 261 -26.00 10.32 -30.51
CA ASP A 261 -27.41 10.03 -30.74
C ASP A 261 -27.80 8.88 -29.80
N GLU A 262 -28.96 9.00 -29.15
CA GLU A 262 -29.56 7.95 -28.33
C GLU A 262 -29.45 6.60 -29.05
N PRO A 263 -29.04 5.53 -28.36
CA PRO A 263 -28.63 4.30 -29.02
C PRO A 263 -29.81 3.67 -29.76
N ASN A 264 -29.80 3.78 -31.10
CA ASN A 264 -30.66 2.96 -31.95
C ASN A 264 -30.03 1.56 -32.04
N PRO A 265 -30.61 0.52 -31.40
CA PRO A 265 -29.94 -0.77 -31.20
C PRO A 265 -29.68 -1.56 -32.50
N GLY A 266 -30.18 -1.10 -33.65
CA GLY A 266 -30.19 -1.84 -34.91
C GLY A 266 -29.02 -1.59 -35.88
N MET A 267 -28.21 -0.53 -35.71
CA MET A 267 -27.23 -0.13 -36.75
C MET A 267 -25.75 -0.38 -36.42
N SER A 268 -25.40 -0.59 -35.14
CA SER A 268 -24.00 -0.82 -34.73
C SER A 268 -23.46 -2.20 -35.18
N TYR A 269 -24.31 -3.23 -35.23
CA TYR A 269 -23.87 -4.59 -35.59
C TYR A 269 -23.52 -4.77 -37.08
N ALA A 270 -24.13 -4.00 -37.98
CA ALA A 270 -23.96 -4.18 -39.42
C ALA A 270 -22.66 -3.55 -39.97
N ASN A 271 -22.19 -2.45 -39.35
CA ASN A 271 -20.97 -1.78 -39.77
C ASN A 271 -19.71 -2.47 -39.22
N GLU A 272 -19.76 -3.00 -37.99
CA GLU A 272 -18.67 -3.82 -37.43
C GLU A 272 -18.51 -5.15 -38.19
N MET A 273 -19.61 -5.81 -38.60
CA MET A 273 -19.54 -7.03 -39.43
C MET A 273 -19.00 -6.78 -40.84
N ARG A 274 -19.27 -5.62 -41.46
CA ARG A 274 -18.77 -5.30 -42.81
C ARG A 274 -17.27 -5.00 -42.81
N GLN A 275 -16.74 -4.33 -41.78
CA GLN A 275 -15.30 -4.09 -41.66
C GLN A 275 -14.52 -5.37 -41.30
N ALA A 276 -15.13 -6.30 -40.55
CA ALA A 276 -14.51 -7.59 -40.21
C ALA A 276 -14.41 -8.59 -41.39
N LEU A 277 -15.09 -8.34 -42.52
CA LEU A 277 -15.14 -9.26 -43.67
C LEU A 277 -14.10 -8.96 -44.77
N VAL A 278 -13.28 -7.90 -44.64
CA VAL A 278 -12.35 -7.46 -45.70
C VAL A 278 -10.85 -7.66 -45.36
N SER A 279 -10.50 -8.10 -44.14
CA SER A 279 -9.11 -8.45 -43.81
C SER A 279 -8.83 -9.95 -44.01
N PRO A 280 -7.74 -10.33 -44.70
CA PRO A 280 -7.40 -11.74 -44.91
C PRO A 280 -7.04 -12.40 -43.57
N ARG A 281 -7.90 -13.32 -43.12
CA ARG A 281 -7.73 -14.12 -41.90
C ARG A 281 -6.46 -14.98 -41.98
N ARG A 282 -5.43 -14.63 -41.20
CA ARG A 282 -4.48 -15.63 -40.68
C ARG A 282 -5.12 -16.25 -39.44
N SER A 283 -5.27 -17.57 -39.43
CA SER A 283 -5.86 -18.35 -38.35
C SER A 283 -4.97 -18.31 -37.09
N ALA A 284 -5.26 -17.38 -36.19
CA ALA A 284 -4.89 -17.53 -34.77
C ALA A 284 -5.99 -18.36 -34.09
N GLY A 285 -5.60 -19.47 -33.46
CA GLY A 285 -6.53 -20.30 -32.69
C GLY A 285 -7.22 -19.49 -31.59
N ALA A 286 -8.50 -19.76 -31.38
CA ALA A 286 -9.33 -19.05 -30.41
C ALA A 286 -8.77 -19.25 -28.99
N LEU A 287 -8.36 -18.15 -28.35
CA LEU A 287 -8.18 -18.09 -26.90
C LEU A 287 -9.57 -18.09 -26.23
N PRO A 288 -9.72 -18.79 -25.09
CA PRO A 288 -10.97 -18.76 -24.32
C PRO A 288 -11.24 -17.34 -23.78
N PRO A 289 -12.51 -16.96 -23.59
CA PRO A 289 -12.87 -15.63 -23.10
C PRO A 289 -12.45 -15.51 -21.63
N THR A 290 -11.45 -14.69 -21.32
CA THR A 290 -11.16 -14.27 -19.95
C THR A 290 -12.01 -13.06 -19.55
N PRO A 291 -12.37 -12.94 -18.26
CA PRO A 291 -13.45 -12.09 -17.78
C PRO A 291 -13.02 -10.63 -17.66
N ARG A 292 -13.95 -9.71 -17.95
CA ARG A 292 -14.07 -8.32 -17.45
C ARG A 292 -12.78 -7.52 -17.23
N ALA A 293 -12.49 -6.61 -18.17
CA ALA A 293 -11.72 -5.35 -18.02
C ALA A 293 -10.82 -5.24 -16.77
N SER A 294 -9.78 -6.07 -16.66
CA SER A 294 -8.72 -5.89 -15.67
C SER A 294 -7.71 -4.89 -16.21
N LYS A 295 -7.28 -3.94 -15.38
CA LYS A 295 -6.22 -2.95 -15.63
C LYS A 295 -5.05 -3.53 -16.44
N PRO A 296 -4.36 -2.73 -17.29
CA PRO A 296 -3.16 -3.18 -17.99
C PRO A 296 -2.15 -3.82 -17.02
N ALA A 297 -1.68 -5.02 -17.35
CA ALA A 297 -0.61 -5.69 -16.62
C ALA A 297 0.70 -5.51 -17.37
N LEU A 298 1.67 -4.88 -16.71
CA LEU A 298 2.98 -4.53 -17.21
C LEU A 298 4.07 -5.39 -16.56
N LEU A 299 4.81 -6.15 -17.36
CA LEU A 299 5.99 -6.86 -16.90
C LEU A 299 7.24 -6.01 -17.14
N VAL A 300 8.02 -5.70 -16.13
CA VAL A 300 9.37 -5.14 -16.28
C VAL A 300 10.37 -6.29 -16.17
N SER A 301 10.83 -6.80 -17.32
CA SER A 301 11.74 -7.95 -17.37
C SER A 301 13.10 -7.61 -16.74
N GLY A 302 13.91 -8.64 -16.44
CA GLY A 302 15.30 -8.44 -16.05
C GLY A 302 16.05 -7.66 -17.13
N PHE A 303 16.91 -6.73 -16.74
CA PHE A 303 17.67 -5.95 -17.71
C PHE A 303 18.81 -6.81 -18.23
N GLY A 304 18.84 -7.11 -19.53
CA GLY A 304 19.96 -7.82 -20.12
C GLY A 304 21.20 -6.92 -20.09
N MET A 305 22.30 -7.36 -19.48
CA MET A 305 23.50 -6.53 -19.32
C MET A 305 24.66 -7.04 -20.18
N SER A 306 25.37 -6.14 -20.85
CA SER A 306 26.53 -6.47 -21.68
C SER A 306 27.66 -5.47 -21.47
N GLY A 307 28.84 -5.96 -21.06
CA GLY A 307 30.06 -5.15 -20.97
C GLY A 307 30.02 -4.05 -19.91
N ILE A 308 29.18 -4.18 -18.88
CA ILE A 308 29.09 -3.24 -17.76
C ILE A 308 30.15 -3.60 -16.73
N ASP A 309 30.84 -2.57 -16.22
CA ASP A 309 31.79 -2.69 -15.11
C ASP A 309 31.10 -3.37 -13.90
N PRO A 310 31.68 -4.45 -13.32
CA PRO A 310 31.12 -5.11 -12.13
C PRO A 310 30.78 -4.16 -10.99
N ASP A 311 31.55 -3.09 -10.79
CA ASP A 311 31.34 -2.12 -9.72
C ASP A 311 30.16 -1.17 -9.98
N ARG A 312 29.51 -1.28 -11.15
CA ARG A 312 28.37 -0.46 -11.59
C ARG A 312 27.11 -1.25 -11.94
N VAL A 313 27.15 -2.59 -11.85
CA VAL A 313 25.98 -3.45 -12.11
C VAL A 313 24.79 -3.09 -11.22
N HIS A 314 25.07 -2.72 -9.96
CA HIS A 314 24.04 -2.31 -9.00
C HIS A 314 23.29 -1.04 -9.42
N LEU A 315 23.86 -0.16 -10.24
CA LEU A 315 23.15 1.00 -10.78
C LEU A 315 22.02 0.57 -11.72
N VAL A 316 22.27 -0.42 -12.56
CA VAL A 316 21.28 -0.92 -13.54
C VAL A 316 20.17 -1.68 -12.82
N GLU A 317 20.52 -2.58 -11.89
CA GLU A 317 19.52 -3.27 -11.07
C GLU A 317 18.76 -2.30 -10.16
N GLY A 318 19.45 -1.35 -9.54
CA GLY A 318 18.85 -0.30 -8.72
C GLY A 318 17.86 0.54 -9.51
N PHE A 319 18.19 0.89 -10.76
CA PHE A 319 17.31 1.66 -11.63
C PHE A 319 16.04 0.89 -11.96
N ARG A 320 16.19 -0.39 -12.28
CA ARG A 320 15.06 -1.28 -12.52
C ARG A 320 14.15 -1.38 -11.31
N ILE A 321 14.72 -1.54 -10.11
CA ILE A 321 13.97 -1.61 -8.85
C ILE A 321 13.16 -0.32 -8.63
N GLU A 322 13.82 0.83 -8.73
CA GLU A 322 13.17 2.12 -8.52
C GLU A 322 12.11 2.39 -9.61
N LEU A 323 12.36 1.99 -10.85
CA LEU A 323 11.36 2.09 -11.91
C LEU A 323 10.12 1.25 -11.59
N ILE A 324 10.29 -0.01 -11.16
CA ILE A 324 9.17 -0.87 -10.73
C ILE A 324 8.43 -0.24 -9.54
N GLY A 325 9.16 0.28 -8.55
CA GLY A 325 8.59 0.96 -7.38
C GLY A 325 7.73 2.15 -7.78
N CYS A 326 8.25 3.02 -8.65
CA CYS A 326 7.52 4.18 -9.16
C CYS A 326 6.31 3.80 -10.01
N LEU A 327 6.45 2.83 -10.92
CA LEU A 327 5.32 2.35 -11.72
C LEU A 327 4.25 1.72 -10.82
N SER A 328 4.62 0.99 -9.77
CA SER A 328 3.66 0.31 -8.88
C SER A 328 2.75 1.31 -8.14
N ARG A 329 3.20 2.54 -7.88
CA ARG A 329 2.39 3.58 -7.19
C ARG A 329 1.16 4.04 -7.99
N PHE A 330 1.08 3.73 -9.28
CA PHE A 330 -0.07 4.04 -10.13
C PHE A 330 -1.07 2.89 -10.08
N ARG A 331 -2.32 3.23 -9.75
CA ARG A 331 -3.43 2.27 -9.59
C ARG A 331 -4.01 1.83 -10.92
N GLU A 332 -3.66 2.52 -11.99
CA GLU A 332 -4.21 2.37 -13.32
C GLU A 332 -3.66 1.12 -14.03
N TRP A 333 -2.58 0.52 -13.53
CA TRP A 333 -1.99 -0.74 -14.02
C TRP A 333 -1.47 -1.61 -12.88
N TYR A 334 -1.10 -2.84 -13.22
CA TYR A 334 -0.30 -3.72 -12.37
C TYR A 334 1.11 -3.84 -12.92
N VAL A 335 2.10 -3.91 -12.04
CA VAL A 335 3.51 -4.00 -12.43
C VAL A 335 4.11 -5.24 -11.81
N SER A 336 4.73 -6.09 -12.63
CA SER A 336 5.54 -7.20 -12.15
C SER A 336 7.00 -6.98 -12.50
N GLY A 337 7.86 -7.19 -11.52
CA GLY A 337 9.30 -7.15 -11.69
C GLY A 337 9.94 -8.54 -11.84
N THR A 338 9.21 -9.56 -12.28
CA THR A 338 9.80 -10.91 -12.41
C THR A 338 9.25 -11.62 -13.64
N ASP A 339 10.16 -11.96 -14.55
CA ASP A 339 9.91 -12.75 -15.74
C ASP A 339 10.34 -14.18 -15.42
N VAL A 340 9.41 -15.02 -14.98
CA VAL A 340 9.71 -16.46 -14.91
C VAL A 340 9.48 -17.01 -16.32
N SER A 341 10.56 -17.05 -17.10
CA SER A 341 10.57 -17.73 -18.39
C SER A 341 10.37 -19.25 -18.22
N PRO A 342 9.75 -19.92 -19.20
CA PRO A 342 9.21 -21.28 -19.12
C PRO A 342 10.29 -22.37 -19.34
N ALA A 343 11.35 -22.37 -18.55
CA ALA A 343 12.36 -23.42 -18.57
C ALA A 343 12.28 -24.25 -17.28
N GLY A 344 11.20 -25.02 -17.14
CA GLY A 344 11.00 -25.93 -16.01
C GLY A 344 9.57 -26.44 -15.96
N ASP A 345 9.36 -27.61 -16.53
CA ASP A 345 8.11 -28.37 -16.51
C ASP A 345 7.72 -28.71 -15.06
N GLN A 346 6.76 -27.97 -14.48
CA GLN A 346 5.88 -28.36 -13.36
C GLN A 346 4.89 -27.23 -12.99
N GLY A 347 3.71 -27.24 -13.62
CA GLY A 347 2.45 -26.76 -13.01
C GLY A 347 2.30 -25.27 -12.65
N GLY A 348 3.13 -24.36 -13.19
CA GLY A 348 2.97 -22.92 -12.99
C GLY A 348 1.76 -22.36 -13.75
N VAL A 349 0.88 -21.63 -13.08
CA VAL A 349 -0.24 -20.91 -13.70
C VAL A 349 0.33 -19.89 -14.69
N GLN A 350 -0.02 -20.02 -15.98
CA GLN A 350 0.22 -18.99 -16.98
C GLN A 350 -0.56 -17.74 -16.61
N VAL A 351 0.13 -16.63 -16.35
CA VAL A 351 -0.51 -15.31 -16.22
C VAL A 351 0.04 -14.38 -17.30
N SER A 352 -0.86 -13.89 -18.17
CA SER A 352 -0.54 -13.06 -19.32
C SER A 352 -0.44 -11.58 -18.91
N ALA A 353 0.77 -11.10 -18.62
CA ALA A 353 1.03 -9.66 -18.72
C ALA A 353 0.74 -9.25 -20.17
N ARG A 354 -0.18 -8.31 -20.40
CA ARG A 354 -0.50 -7.84 -21.76
C ARG A 354 0.66 -7.05 -22.36
N TYR A 355 1.45 -6.39 -21.51
CA TYR A 355 2.58 -5.58 -21.94
C TYR A 355 3.86 -6.00 -21.22
N ALA A 356 5.00 -5.87 -21.88
CA ALA A 356 6.30 -6.05 -21.26
C ALA A 356 7.26 -4.92 -21.63
N VAL A 357 8.04 -4.47 -20.66
CA VAL A 357 9.20 -3.60 -20.81
C VAL A 357 10.42 -4.51 -20.85
N VAL A 358 10.95 -4.71 -22.05
CA VAL A 358 12.21 -5.44 -22.28
C VAL A 358 13.32 -4.42 -22.36
N THR A 359 14.46 -4.71 -21.72
CA THR A 359 15.53 -3.73 -21.59
C THR A 359 16.89 -4.38 -21.72
N THR A 360 17.78 -3.70 -22.45
CA THR A 360 19.20 -4.05 -22.51
C THR A 360 20.03 -2.86 -22.06
N ALA A 361 21.00 -3.12 -21.19
CA ALA A 361 21.95 -2.17 -20.69
C ALA A 361 23.37 -2.52 -21.16
N TYR A 362 24.11 -1.53 -21.63
CA TYR A 362 25.50 -1.70 -22.01
C TYR A 362 26.31 -0.44 -21.69
N GLN A 363 27.59 -0.61 -21.41
CA GLN A 363 28.48 0.50 -21.11
C GLN A 363 29.25 0.93 -22.35
N ALA A 364 29.25 2.24 -22.64
CA ALA A 364 30.03 2.85 -23.71
C ALA A 364 30.93 3.93 -23.11
N GLY A 365 32.20 3.61 -22.86
CA GLY A 365 33.11 4.49 -22.13
C GLY A 365 32.68 4.61 -20.66
N SER A 366 32.41 5.83 -20.20
CA SER A 366 31.96 6.11 -18.82
C SER A 366 30.45 6.07 -18.62
N THR A 367 29.66 5.94 -19.70
CA THR A 367 28.20 6.06 -19.66
C THR A 367 27.52 4.69 -19.79
N ILE A 368 26.50 4.45 -18.97
CA ILE A 368 25.66 3.27 -19.07
C ILE A 368 24.46 3.65 -19.93
N ASN A 369 24.24 2.91 -21.00
CA ASN A 369 23.14 3.14 -21.92
C ASN A 369 22.10 2.05 -21.72
N VAL A 370 20.85 2.46 -21.57
CA VAL A 370 19.71 1.59 -21.34
C VAL A 370 18.77 1.74 -22.52
N VAL A 371 18.62 0.68 -23.31
CA VAL A 371 17.66 0.61 -24.42
C VAL A 371 16.43 -0.13 -23.92
N MET A 372 15.30 0.57 -23.91
CA MET A 372 14.05 0.08 -23.37
C MET A 372 13.01 -0.04 -24.47
N VAL A 373 12.31 -1.17 -24.53
CA VAL A 373 11.28 -1.48 -25.51
C VAL A 373 10.02 -1.93 -24.79
N LEU A 374 8.92 -1.20 -25.02
CA LEU A 374 7.58 -1.63 -24.62
C LEU A 374 6.97 -2.47 -25.73
N GLN A 375 6.58 -3.69 -25.41
CA GLN A 375 5.98 -4.66 -26.34
C GLN A 375 4.62 -5.17 -25.86
N GLU A 376 3.71 -5.46 -26.79
CA GLU A 376 2.49 -6.21 -26.51
C GLU A 376 2.77 -7.71 -26.53
N ARG A 377 2.18 -8.46 -25.59
CA ARG A 377 2.23 -9.92 -25.52
C ARG A 377 0.83 -10.50 -25.79
N PRO A 378 0.72 -11.62 -26.53
CA PRO A 378 1.80 -12.51 -26.97
C PRO A 378 2.41 -12.17 -28.34
N SER A 379 1.98 -11.09 -29.00
CA SER A 379 2.41 -10.75 -30.36
C SER A 379 3.89 -10.34 -30.46
N GLU A 380 4.55 -10.04 -29.34
CA GLU A 380 5.90 -9.47 -29.26
C GLU A 380 6.06 -8.21 -30.11
N LEU A 381 4.94 -7.52 -30.37
CA LEU A 381 4.91 -6.32 -31.17
C LEU A 381 5.50 -5.16 -30.35
N ALA A 382 6.64 -4.65 -30.77
CA ALA A 382 7.21 -3.43 -30.22
C ALA A 382 6.27 -2.24 -30.48
N ILE A 383 5.74 -1.66 -29.41
CA ILE A 383 4.85 -0.50 -29.43
C ILE A 383 5.68 0.79 -29.38
N TRP A 384 6.75 0.78 -28.59
CA TRP A 384 7.67 1.89 -28.43
C TRP A 384 9.06 1.37 -28.04
N GLY A 385 10.11 2.06 -28.47
CA GLY A 385 11.47 1.82 -28.02
C GLY A 385 12.28 3.10 -27.98
N GLU A 386 13.15 3.23 -26.97
CA GLU A 386 13.94 4.43 -26.74
C GLU A 386 15.24 4.12 -26.00
N ARG A 387 16.24 4.96 -26.22
CA ARG A 387 17.55 4.87 -25.54
C ARG A 387 17.65 5.97 -24.49
N PHE A 388 18.05 5.57 -23.30
CA PHE A 388 18.33 6.46 -22.17
C PHE A 388 19.80 6.34 -21.76
N GLU A 389 20.36 7.45 -21.33
CA GLU A 389 21.65 7.47 -20.65
C GLU A 389 21.40 7.41 -19.15
N LEU A 390 21.90 6.36 -18.51
CA LEU A 390 21.77 6.16 -17.07
C LEU A 390 23.00 6.75 -16.37
N SER A 391 22.73 7.78 -15.58
CA SER A 391 23.68 8.41 -14.69
C SER A 391 22.97 8.87 -13.42
N LEU A 392 23.72 9.05 -12.33
CA LEU A 392 23.13 9.45 -11.05
C LEU A 392 22.55 10.87 -11.11
N ASP A 393 23.15 11.78 -11.89
CA ASP A 393 22.69 13.17 -12.05
C ASP A 393 21.39 13.31 -12.85
N ARG A 394 21.06 12.33 -13.69
CA ARG A 394 19.82 12.32 -14.51
C ARG A 394 18.82 11.25 -14.07
N TRP A 395 19.05 10.60 -12.94
CA TRP A 395 18.31 9.42 -12.50
C TRP A 395 16.79 9.64 -12.51
N PHE A 396 16.35 10.68 -11.80
CA PHE A 396 14.93 10.98 -11.62
C PHE A 396 14.27 11.52 -12.90
N GLU A 397 15.01 12.30 -13.68
CA GLU A 397 14.55 12.79 -14.99
C GLU A 397 14.25 11.62 -15.93
N VAL A 398 15.19 10.67 -16.03
CA VAL A 398 15.03 9.47 -16.87
C VAL A 398 13.87 8.61 -16.39
N GLN A 399 13.75 8.39 -15.08
CA GLN A 399 12.65 7.62 -14.50
C GLN A 399 11.29 8.26 -14.78
N GLN A 400 11.16 9.57 -14.57
CA GLN A 400 9.93 10.33 -14.85
C GLN A 400 9.55 10.28 -16.33
N ARG A 401 10.53 10.44 -17.22
CA ARG A 401 10.32 10.35 -18.68
C ARG A 401 9.81 8.97 -19.09
N ILE A 402 10.38 7.89 -18.54
CA ILE A 402 9.94 6.51 -18.82
C ILE A 402 8.50 6.30 -18.34
N VAL A 403 8.17 6.66 -17.11
CA VAL A 403 6.81 6.49 -16.55
C VAL A 403 5.77 7.22 -17.41
N ARG A 404 6.04 8.48 -17.77
CA ARG A 404 5.15 9.27 -18.64
C ARG A 404 4.99 8.63 -20.01
N ARG A 405 6.08 8.12 -20.58
CA ARG A 405 6.04 7.50 -21.91
C ARG A 405 5.23 6.22 -21.92
N ILE A 406 5.38 5.38 -20.89
CA ILE A 406 4.56 4.17 -20.70
C ILE A 406 3.08 4.55 -20.53
N ALA A 407 2.77 5.57 -19.71
CA ALA A 407 1.40 6.07 -19.55
C ALA A 407 0.76 6.49 -20.87
N ALA A 408 1.45 7.35 -21.61
CA ALA A 408 0.97 7.84 -22.91
C ALA A 408 0.77 6.70 -23.91
N THR A 409 1.71 5.76 -24.00
CA THR A 409 1.64 4.64 -24.96
C THR A 409 0.54 3.63 -24.61
N LEU A 410 0.29 3.39 -23.32
CA LEU A 410 -0.79 2.50 -22.88
C LEU A 410 -2.17 3.19 -22.84
N ASN A 411 -2.23 4.47 -23.27
CA ASN A 411 -3.41 5.32 -23.17
C ASN A 411 -4.00 5.37 -21.76
N VAL A 412 -3.11 5.26 -20.76
CA VAL A 412 -3.44 5.33 -19.34
C VAL A 412 -3.30 6.78 -18.90
N GLN A 413 -4.39 7.32 -18.35
CA GLN A 413 -4.43 8.72 -17.97
C GLN A 413 -3.96 8.87 -16.53
N LEU A 414 -2.89 9.63 -16.36
CA LEU A 414 -2.33 9.95 -15.06
C LEU A 414 -2.43 11.45 -14.86
N SER A 415 -2.98 11.87 -13.74
CA SER A 415 -2.93 13.27 -13.32
C SER A 415 -1.47 13.75 -13.23
N THR A 416 -1.18 14.91 -13.80
CA THR A 416 0.15 15.52 -13.75
C THR A 416 0.62 15.75 -12.31
N GLU A 417 -0.27 16.20 -11.43
CA GLU A 417 0.09 16.43 -10.02
C GLU A 417 0.60 15.14 -9.36
N ARG A 418 -0.03 13.98 -9.62
CA ARG A 418 0.43 12.68 -9.12
C ARG A 418 1.75 12.25 -9.75
N LEU A 419 1.96 12.49 -11.05
CA LEU A 419 3.23 12.20 -11.71
C LEU A 419 4.38 12.98 -11.05
N VAL A 420 4.20 14.27 -10.77
CA VAL A 420 5.22 15.15 -10.19
C VAL A 420 5.43 14.93 -8.69
N ARG A 421 4.36 14.65 -7.93
CA ARG A 421 4.47 14.28 -6.51
C ARG A 421 5.27 12.99 -6.33
N LEU A 422 5.18 12.05 -7.28
CA LEU A 422 5.84 10.75 -7.20
C LEU A 422 7.30 10.75 -7.70
N SER A 423 7.70 11.77 -8.47
CA SER A 423 9.03 11.92 -9.05
C SER A 423 9.90 12.98 -8.37
N HIS A 424 9.44 13.58 -7.27
CA HIS A 424 10.19 14.64 -6.57
C HIS A 424 11.61 14.17 -6.23
N MET A 425 12.59 14.94 -6.70
CA MET A 425 14.01 14.70 -6.47
C MET A 425 14.33 14.93 -5.00
N PRO A 426 14.85 13.93 -4.27
CA PRO A 426 15.56 14.18 -3.03
C PRO A 426 16.79 15.04 -3.34
N ASP A 427 16.98 16.15 -2.62
CA ASP A 427 18.23 16.91 -2.64
C ASP A 427 19.32 16.10 -1.93
N VAL A 428 19.93 15.17 -2.66
CA VAL A 428 20.83 14.14 -2.12
C VAL A 428 22.04 14.01 -3.03
N SER A 429 23.22 13.88 -2.41
CA SER A 429 24.45 13.67 -3.15
C SER A 429 24.40 12.34 -3.91
N LEU A 430 25.01 12.32 -5.10
CA LEU A 430 25.07 11.11 -5.93
C LEU A 430 25.72 9.93 -5.17
N GLU A 431 26.68 10.22 -4.28
CA GLU A 431 27.35 9.22 -3.44
C GLU A 431 26.39 8.57 -2.44
N SER A 432 25.58 9.35 -1.73
CA SER A 432 24.62 8.81 -0.76
C SER A 432 23.50 8.01 -1.45
N TYR A 433 23.13 8.41 -2.68
CA TYR A 433 22.21 7.64 -3.49
C TYR A 433 22.81 6.31 -3.98
N ASP A 434 24.08 6.30 -4.40
CA ASP A 434 24.81 5.08 -4.78
C ASP A 434 24.91 4.08 -3.61
N ILE A 435 25.26 4.56 -2.42
CA ILE A 435 25.29 3.76 -1.18
C ILE A 435 23.94 3.08 -0.97
N TRP A 436 22.85 3.84 -1.11
CA TRP A 436 21.52 3.32 -0.93
C TRP A 436 21.16 2.22 -1.94
N LEU A 437 21.44 2.42 -3.22
CA LEU A 437 21.19 1.42 -4.26
C LEU A 437 21.96 0.12 -4.02
N ARG A 438 23.23 0.20 -3.59
CA ARG A 438 24.04 -0.98 -3.23
C ARG A 438 23.42 -1.76 -2.08
N GLY A 439 23.00 -1.07 -1.03
CA GLY A 439 22.39 -1.73 0.13
C GLY A 439 21.02 -2.34 -0.17
N GLN A 440 20.21 -1.72 -1.05
CA GLN A 440 18.94 -2.30 -1.51
C GLN A 440 19.13 -3.64 -2.23
N TRP A 441 20.21 -3.78 -3.00
CA TRP A 441 20.56 -5.05 -3.63
C TRP A 441 20.82 -6.15 -2.58
N VAL A 442 21.58 -5.84 -1.51
CA VAL A 442 21.88 -6.79 -0.42
C VAL A 442 20.61 -7.20 0.33
N ILE A 443 19.73 -6.23 0.63
CA ILE A 443 18.45 -6.45 1.31
C ILE A 443 17.57 -7.42 0.51
N ARG A 444 17.41 -7.17 -0.80
CA ARG A 444 16.51 -7.96 -1.66
C ARG A 444 16.94 -9.42 -1.81
N HIS A 445 18.26 -9.67 -1.84
CA HIS A 445 18.81 -11.00 -2.03
C HIS A 445 19.09 -11.73 -0.71
N PHE A 446 18.84 -11.09 0.44
CA PHE A 446 19.22 -11.63 1.75
C PHE A 446 20.68 -12.09 1.80
N ALA A 447 21.59 -11.32 1.18
CA ALA A 447 23.00 -11.71 1.01
C ALA A 447 23.74 -11.65 2.36
N ALA A 448 23.70 -12.76 3.11
CA ALA A 448 24.20 -12.85 4.49
C ALA A 448 25.68 -12.47 4.63
N THR A 449 26.51 -12.80 3.62
CA THR A 449 27.95 -12.50 3.59
C THR A 449 28.25 -11.00 3.46
N GLU A 450 27.36 -10.23 2.84
CA GLU A 450 27.52 -8.78 2.62
C GLU A 450 26.70 -7.94 3.60
N TRP A 451 25.90 -8.58 4.45
CA TRP A 451 24.95 -7.93 5.34
C TRP A 451 25.60 -6.92 6.28
N ASN A 452 26.69 -7.31 6.97
CA ASN A 452 27.37 -6.42 7.92
C ASN A 452 28.05 -5.23 7.21
N ARG A 453 28.62 -5.47 6.03
CA ARG A 453 29.23 -4.41 5.21
C ARG A 453 28.19 -3.40 4.77
N ALA A 454 27.01 -3.85 4.33
CA ALA A 454 25.91 -2.96 3.95
C ALA A 454 25.35 -2.17 5.16
N VAL A 455 25.29 -2.77 6.34
CA VAL A 455 24.93 -2.06 7.59
C VAL A 455 25.91 -0.91 7.88
N GLU A 456 27.21 -1.15 7.76
CA GLU A 456 28.24 -0.12 7.94
C GLU A 456 28.16 0.98 6.87
N MET A 457 27.95 0.60 5.60
CA MET A 457 27.75 1.55 4.51
C MET A 457 26.53 2.46 4.73
N PHE A 458 25.41 1.90 5.19
CA PHE A 458 24.23 2.71 5.51
C PHE A 458 24.49 3.66 6.69
N ALA A 459 25.19 3.21 7.73
CA ALA A 459 25.56 4.07 8.85
C ALA A 459 26.43 5.26 8.40
N GLN A 460 27.44 5.01 7.56
CA GLN A 460 28.29 6.06 6.99
C GLN A 460 27.50 6.99 6.06
N GLY A 461 26.62 6.44 5.22
CA GLY A 461 25.75 7.24 4.36
C GLY A 461 24.86 8.19 5.15
N ILE A 462 24.35 7.76 6.31
CA ILE A 462 23.53 8.60 7.20
C ILE A 462 24.33 9.79 7.73
N GLU A 463 25.60 9.60 8.07
CA GLU A 463 26.49 10.68 8.51
C GLU A 463 26.71 11.72 7.40
N GLN A 464 26.80 11.27 6.14
CA GLN A 464 27.00 12.13 4.97
C GLN A 464 25.71 12.86 4.52
N ALA A 465 24.57 12.17 4.56
CA ALA A 465 23.27 12.68 4.12
C ALA A 465 22.19 12.49 5.20
N PRO A 466 22.24 13.26 6.29
CA PRO A 466 21.33 13.07 7.44
C PRO A 466 19.86 13.38 7.14
N ALA A 467 19.56 14.04 6.01
CA ALA A 467 18.20 14.31 5.55
C ALA A 467 17.66 13.21 4.59
N PHE A 468 18.48 12.24 4.17
CA PHE A 468 18.06 11.23 3.19
C PHE A 468 17.36 10.06 3.88
N SER A 469 16.02 10.16 3.99
CA SER A 469 15.14 9.18 4.64
C SER A 469 15.42 7.70 4.29
N PRO A 470 15.61 7.33 3.01
CA PRO A 470 15.78 5.94 2.61
C PRO A 470 16.98 5.21 3.25
N LEU A 471 18.04 5.93 3.65
CA LEU A 471 19.15 5.30 4.37
C LEU A 471 18.72 4.82 5.77
N TYR A 472 17.93 5.62 6.48
CA TYR A 472 17.40 5.28 7.80
C TYR A 472 16.42 4.11 7.74
N SER A 473 15.48 4.12 6.79
CA SER A 473 14.52 3.03 6.63
C SER A 473 15.21 1.72 6.23
N SER A 474 16.19 1.78 5.32
CA SER A 474 16.97 0.60 4.91
C SER A 474 17.78 0.00 6.06
N LEU A 475 18.46 0.84 6.85
CA LEU A 475 19.19 0.37 8.02
C LEU A 475 18.25 -0.24 9.08
N ALA A 476 17.09 0.38 9.29
CA ALA A 476 16.06 -0.18 10.17
C ALA A 476 15.54 -1.53 9.66
N GLN A 477 15.29 -1.66 8.35
CA GLN A 477 14.89 -2.92 7.71
C GLN A 477 15.93 -4.01 7.95
N MET A 478 17.21 -3.71 7.72
CA MET A 478 18.30 -4.68 7.91
C MET A 478 18.41 -5.13 9.37
N ASN A 479 18.27 -4.19 10.32
CA ASN A 479 18.28 -4.50 11.74
C ASN A 479 17.08 -5.33 12.18
N ASN A 480 15.89 -5.10 11.61
CA ASN A 480 14.70 -5.90 11.88
C ASN A 480 14.83 -7.32 11.30
N ALA A 481 15.50 -7.49 10.16
CA ALA A 481 15.63 -8.77 9.46
C ALA A 481 16.82 -9.64 9.90
N VAL A 482 17.84 -9.04 10.52
CA VAL A 482 19.13 -9.72 10.83
C VAL A 482 18.96 -11.05 11.57
N HIS A 483 17.93 -11.18 12.40
CA HIS A 483 17.69 -12.36 13.24
C HIS A 483 17.42 -13.64 12.46
N PHE A 484 16.81 -13.55 11.26
CA PHE A 484 16.61 -14.71 10.39
C PHE A 484 17.62 -14.80 9.24
N VAL A 485 18.33 -13.71 8.94
CA VAL A 485 19.39 -13.69 7.92
C VAL A 485 20.70 -14.28 8.46
N GLN A 486 21.00 -14.04 9.75
CA GLN A 486 22.22 -14.49 10.41
C GLN A 486 21.89 -15.42 11.58
N PRO A 487 21.95 -16.75 11.39
CA PRO A 487 21.68 -17.72 12.45
C PRO A 487 22.56 -17.53 13.70
N GLY A 488 21.94 -17.52 14.88
CA GLY A 488 22.62 -17.25 16.16
C GLY A 488 22.59 -15.78 16.60
N MET A 489 22.04 -14.88 15.79
CA MET A 489 21.80 -13.48 16.17
C MET A 489 20.53 -13.33 17.01
N PHE A 490 20.70 -13.13 18.32
CA PHE A 490 19.59 -12.88 19.26
C PHE A 490 19.15 -11.41 19.27
N ARG A 491 17.92 -11.15 19.73
CA ARG A 491 17.42 -9.79 19.91
C ARG A 491 18.11 -9.11 21.08
N ASP A 492 18.74 -7.98 20.79
CA ASP A 492 19.29 -7.07 21.80
C ASP A 492 18.30 -5.91 22.03
N PRO A 493 17.78 -5.72 23.26
CA PRO A 493 16.90 -4.60 23.59
C PRO A 493 17.49 -3.23 23.25
N ILE A 494 18.81 -3.04 23.36
CA ILE A 494 19.46 -1.77 23.04
C ILE A 494 19.41 -1.53 21.53
N LYS A 495 19.79 -2.53 20.73
CA LYS A 495 19.69 -2.47 19.26
C LYS A 495 18.24 -2.30 18.79
N VAL A 496 17.27 -2.94 19.43
CA VAL A 496 15.84 -2.76 19.13
C VAL A 496 15.42 -1.30 19.37
N ALA A 497 15.78 -0.71 20.50
CA ALA A 497 15.45 0.70 20.79
C ALA A 497 16.10 1.67 19.78
N ARG A 498 17.38 1.45 19.43
CA ARG A 498 18.07 2.24 18.41
C ARG A 498 17.42 2.09 17.02
N THR A 499 16.99 0.88 16.68
CA THR A 499 16.31 0.59 15.41
C THR A 499 14.96 1.29 15.32
N LEU A 500 14.22 1.35 16.42
CA LEU A 500 13.00 2.14 16.50
C LEU A 500 13.26 3.63 16.25
N SER A 501 14.30 4.20 16.86
CA SER A 501 14.68 5.61 16.63
C SER A 501 15.06 5.88 15.17
N LEU A 502 15.77 4.96 14.51
CA LEU A 502 16.09 5.07 13.08
C LEU A 502 14.81 5.10 12.22
N ALA A 503 13.89 4.18 12.47
CA ALA A 503 12.64 4.11 11.71
C ALA A 503 11.73 5.34 11.95
N GLN A 504 11.67 5.84 13.19
CA GLN A 504 10.97 7.10 13.52
C GLN A 504 11.57 8.29 12.77
N LYS A 505 12.90 8.35 12.67
CA LYS A 505 13.60 9.39 11.92
C LYS A 505 13.33 9.30 10.42
N ALA A 506 13.26 8.09 9.85
CA ALA A 506 12.89 7.89 8.45
C ALA A 506 11.50 8.47 8.14
N VAL A 507 10.49 8.11 8.96
CA VAL A 507 9.13 8.64 8.83
C VAL A 507 9.07 10.15 9.08
N ALA A 508 9.91 10.69 9.97
CA ALA A 508 9.99 12.14 10.19
C ALA A 508 10.52 12.90 8.96
N LEU A 509 11.47 12.29 8.25
CA LEU A 509 12.09 12.88 7.06
C LEU A 509 11.20 12.74 5.82
N ASP A 510 10.53 11.59 5.65
CA ASP A 510 9.57 11.36 4.58
C ASP A 510 8.35 10.56 5.09
N PRO A 511 7.29 11.25 5.55
CA PRO A 511 6.06 10.60 6.02
C PRO A 511 5.26 9.88 4.93
N ARG A 512 5.61 10.08 3.65
CA ARG A 512 4.89 9.49 2.51
C ARG A 512 5.58 8.25 1.95
N ASP A 513 6.77 7.90 2.42
CA ASP A 513 7.44 6.66 2.01
C ASP A 513 6.81 5.45 2.71
N SER A 514 6.06 4.65 1.94
CA SER A 514 5.49 3.37 2.40
C SER A 514 6.53 2.45 3.03
N ARG A 515 7.78 2.47 2.53
CA ARG A 515 8.86 1.63 3.07
C ARG A 515 9.28 2.08 4.47
N ALA A 516 9.34 3.39 4.71
CA ALA A 516 9.66 3.93 6.03
C ALA A 516 8.59 3.55 7.07
N GLU A 517 7.31 3.68 6.70
CA GLU A 517 6.18 3.25 7.53
C GLU A 517 6.21 1.75 7.84
N LEU A 518 6.47 0.90 6.83
CA LEU A 518 6.59 -0.55 7.02
C LEU A 518 7.73 -0.90 7.99
N CYS A 519 8.89 -0.25 7.84
CA CYS A 519 10.04 -0.44 8.73
C CYS A 519 9.75 0.00 10.16
N LEU A 520 9.00 1.10 10.34
CA LEU A 520 8.56 1.58 11.64
C LEU A 520 7.57 0.60 12.29
N GLY A 521 6.63 0.06 11.52
CA GLY A 521 5.74 -1.02 11.97
C GLY A 521 6.53 -2.22 12.49
N TRP A 522 7.54 -2.69 11.74
CA TRP A 522 8.38 -3.80 12.19
C TRP A 522 9.22 -3.45 13.42
N ALA A 523 9.75 -2.23 13.51
CA ALA A 523 10.52 -1.79 14.67
C ALA A 523 9.66 -1.75 15.96
N PHE A 524 8.39 -1.30 15.85
CA PHE A 524 7.44 -1.39 16.95
C PHE A 524 7.09 -2.84 17.31
N ALA A 525 6.91 -3.72 16.31
CA ALA A 525 6.66 -5.14 16.54
C ALA A 525 7.84 -5.83 17.26
N MET A 526 9.08 -5.52 16.87
CA MET A 526 10.29 -6.00 17.53
C MET A 526 10.42 -5.45 18.96
N SER A 527 9.92 -4.24 19.20
CA SER A 527 9.76 -3.62 20.52
C SER A 527 8.54 -4.12 21.31
N ARG A 528 7.80 -5.11 20.77
CA ARG A 528 6.57 -5.70 21.35
C ARG A 528 5.40 -4.72 21.55
N ARG A 529 5.39 -3.61 20.80
CA ARG A 529 4.31 -2.61 20.78
C ARG A 529 3.38 -2.89 19.60
N TYR A 530 2.74 -4.05 19.61
CA TYR A 530 1.97 -4.58 18.48
C TYR A 530 0.78 -3.71 18.07
N THR A 531 0.11 -3.09 19.05
CA THR A 531 -1.03 -2.21 18.78
C THR A 531 -0.62 -0.98 17.96
N VAL A 532 0.55 -0.40 18.26
CA VAL A 532 1.11 0.74 17.51
C VAL A 532 1.70 0.27 16.18
N ALA A 533 2.38 -0.88 16.16
CA ALA A 533 2.90 -1.48 14.94
C ALA A 533 1.81 -1.65 13.85
N LYS A 534 0.61 -2.10 14.25
CA LYS A 534 -0.53 -2.25 13.34
C LYS A 534 -0.90 -0.94 12.63
N ILE A 535 -0.83 0.21 13.32
CA ILE A 535 -1.10 1.52 12.70
C ILE A 535 -0.18 1.75 11.51
N HIS A 536 1.13 1.58 11.72
CA HIS A 536 2.15 1.84 10.70
C HIS A 536 2.12 0.80 9.57
N MET A 537 1.77 -0.45 9.87
CA MET A 537 1.55 -1.48 8.86
C MET A 537 0.38 -1.14 7.93
N ASP A 538 -0.73 -0.68 8.51
CA ASP A 538 -1.91 -0.27 7.73
C ASP A 538 -1.61 1.00 6.94
N LEU A 539 -0.88 1.97 7.50
CA LEU A 539 -0.44 3.18 6.79
C LEU A 539 0.48 2.86 5.60
N ALA A 540 1.44 1.95 5.77
CA ALA A 540 2.31 1.52 4.68
C ALA A 540 1.51 0.94 3.50
N CYS A 541 0.51 0.10 3.79
CA CYS A 541 -0.38 -0.46 2.78
C CYS A 541 -1.29 0.61 2.13
N GLU A 542 -1.74 1.61 2.89
CA GLU A 542 -2.56 2.70 2.35
C GLU A 542 -1.77 3.66 1.47
N LEU A 543 -0.50 3.94 1.80
CA LEU A 543 0.42 4.77 1.02
C LEU A 543 0.75 4.17 -0.34
N ASN A 544 0.91 2.85 -0.41
CA ASN A 544 1.18 2.15 -1.66
C ASN A 544 0.46 0.79 -1.70
N GLY A 545 -0.85 0.83 -1.92
CA GLY A 545 -1.70 -0.37 -2.01
C GLY A 545 -1.41 -1.28 -3.19
N ASN A 546 -0.47 -0.89 -4.06
CA ASN A 546 -0.03 -1.66 -5.21
C ASN A 546 1.39 -2.23 -5.06
N ASP A 547 2.06 -2.03 -3.93
CA ASP A 547 3.34 -2.66 -3.65
C ASP A 547 3.13 -4.02 -2.97
N ALA A 548 3.20 -5.08 -3.78
CA ALA A 548 3.05 -6.46 -3.32
C ALA A 548 4.03 -6.82 -2.19
N TRP A 549 5.22 -6.21 -2.15
CA TRP A 549 6.20 -6.45 -1.08
C TRP A 549 5.74 -5.87 0.26
N THR A 550 5.23 -4.64 0.26
CA THR A 550 4.65 -4.02 1.44
C THR A 550 3.45 -4.82 1.94
N LEU A 551 2.55 -5.24 1.03
CA LEU A 551 1.36 -6.02 1.37
C LEU A 551 1.71 -7.37 2.01
N ILE A 552 2.60 -8.16 1.40
CA ILE A 552 2.95 -9.50 1.92
C ILE A 552 3.75 -9.43 3.23
N SER A 553 4.57 -8.39 3.40
CA SER A 553 5.28 -8.14 4.66
C SER A 553 4.31 -7.77 5.78
N ALA A 554 3.35 -6.87 5.52
CA ALA A 554 2.31 -6.52 6.47
C ALA A 554 1.39 -7.73 6.79
N ALA A 555 1.08 -8.56 5.80
CA ALA A 555 0.34 -9.81 6.00
C ALA A 555 1.02 -10.74 7.02
N MET A 556 2.35 -10.87 6.94
CA MET A 556 3.13 -11.66 7.90
C MET A 556 3.07 -11.07 9.32
N PHE A 557 3.13 -9.74 9.46
CA PHE A 557 2.92 -9.09 10.75
C PHE A 557 1.54 -9.40 11.34
N HIS A 558 0.48 -9.28 10.53
CA HIS A 558 -0.89 -9.57 10.97
C HIS A 558 -1.05 -11.05 11.37
N ALA A 559 -0.38 -11.97 10.65
CA ALA A 559 -0.34 -13.39 11.00
C ALA A 559 0.35 -13.63 12.36
N PHE A 560 1.47 -12.96 12.64
CA PHE A 560 2.15 -13.04 13.95
C PHE A 560 1.30 -12.45 15.10
N CYS A 561 0.41 -11.51 14.77
CA CYS A 561 -0.56 -10.96 15.69
C CYS A 561 -1.86 -11.79 15.80
N GLY A 562 -1.98 -12.87 15.02
CA GLY A 562 -3.16 -13.71 14.90
C GLY A 562 -4.41 -12.97 14.40
N ASP A 563 -4.23 -11.94 13.58
CA ASP A 563 -5.28 -11.31 12.78
C ASP A 563 -5.37 -12.06 11.44
N GLU A 564 -5.92 -13.27 11.48
CA GLU A 564 -5.91 -14.22 10.36
C GLU A 564 -6.65 -13.69 9.12
N VAL A 565 -7.74 -12.94 9.34
CA VAL A 565 -8.55 -12.34 8.28
C VAL A 565 -7.70 -11.32 7.53
N ARG A 566 -7.11 -10.37 8.25
CA ARG A 566 -6.30 -9.32 7.62
C ARG A 566 -5.03 -9.88 6.97
N ALA A 567 -4.40 -10.87 7.61
CA ALA A 567 -3.25 -11.57 7.04
C ALA A 567 -3.60 -12.22 5.69
N LYS A 568 -4.74 -12.93 5.62
CA LYS A 568 -5.22 -13.55 4.36
C LYS A 568 -5.52 -12.51 3.28
N GLU A 569 -6.27 -11.47 3.62
CA GLU A 569 -6.63 -10.42 2.66
C GLU A 569 -5.40 -9.80 1.98
N LEU A 570 -4.41 -9.42 2.79
CA LEU A 570 -3.19 -8.79 2.29
C LEU A 570 -2.30 -9.78 1.53
N SER A 571 -2.20 -11.02 1.99
CA SER A 571 -1.40 -12.06 1.32
C SER A 571 -1.98 -12.42 -0.05
N ASP A 572 -3.30 -12.64 -0.10
CA ASP A 572 -4.00 -12.95 -1.35
C ASP A 572 -3.88 -11.78 -2.33
N LEU A 573 -4.09 -10.54 -1.88
CA LEU A 573 -3.91 -9.36 -2.72
C LEU A 573 -2.47 -9.24 -3.24
N ALA A 574 -1.46 -9.45 -2.40
CA ALA A 574 -0.07 -9.42 -2.82
C ALA A 574 0.24 -10.46 -3.90
N ILE A 575 -0.28 -11.69 -3.76
CA ILE A 575 -0.10 -12.76 -4.74
C ILE A 575 -0.88 -12.49 -6.03
N GLU A 576 -2.13 -12.01 -5.95
CA GLU A 576 -2.95 -11.66 -7.12
C GLU A 576 -2.30 -10.56 -7.97
N MET A 577 -1.67 -9.59 -7.31
CA MET A 577 -0.94 -8.51 -7.97
C MET A 577 0.40 -8.94 -8.56
N THR A 578 0.99 -9.99 -7.99
CA THR A 578 2.28 -10.50 -8.43
C THR A 578 2.08 -11.50 -9.55
N LEU A 579 2.23 -11.04 -10.80
CA LEU A 579 2.07 -11.88 -12.00
C LEU A 579 2.93 -13.16 -11.97
N SER A 580 4.07 -13.12 -11.27
CA SER A 580 4.92 -14.29 -11.05
C SER A 580 5.61 -14.24 -9.68
N PRO A 581 5.04 -14.89 -8.64
CA PRO A 581 5.59 -14.83 -7.29
C PRO A 581 6.99 -15.47 -7.21
N THR A 582 7.95 -14.71 -6.71
CA THR A 582 9.35 -15.16 -6.52
C THR A 582 9.49 -16.13 -5.34
N PRO A 583 10.60 -16.88 -5.22
CA PRO A 583 10.89 -17.67 -4.03
C PRO A 583 10.75 -16.88 -2.72
N ALA A 584 11.13 -15.60 -2.73
CA ALA A 584 10.95 -14.72 -1.58
C ALA A 584 9.47 -14.53 -1.20
N HIS A 585 8.55 -14.36 -2.15
CA HIS A 585 7.11 -14.26 -1.85
C HIS A 585 6.61 -15.54 -1.17
N TRP A 586 7.03 -16.70 -1.70
CA TRP A 586 6.66 -18.00 -1.13
C TRP A 586 7.24 -18.24 0.27
N THR A 587 8.39 -17.64 0.60
CA THR A 587 8.94 -17.65 1.96
C THR A 587 8.00 -16.99 2.96
N TYR A 588 7.41 -15.83 2.61
CA TYR A 588 6.42 -15.16 3.45
C TYR A 588 5.14 -15.99 3.55
N GLU A 589 4.61 -16.47 2.41
CA GLU A 589 3.41 -17.31 2.33
C GLU A 589 3.50 -18.55 3.24
N ALA A 590 4.66 -19.21 3.28
CA ALA A 590 4.86 -20.39 4.12
C ALA A 590 4.56 -20.12 5.60
N SER A 591 5.10 -19.02 6.13
CA SER A 591 4.87 -18.61 7.52
C SER A 591 3.44 -18.09 7.76
N ILE A 592 2.89 -17.31 6.82
CA ILE A 592 1.52 -16.77 6.91
C ILE A 592 0.50 -17.92 6.97
N ARG A 593 0.62 -18.90 6.07
CA ARG A 593 -0.26 -20.08 6.03
C ARG A 593 -0.14 -20.93 7.28
N TYR A 594 1.08 -21.10 7.78
CA TYR A 594 1.32 -21.89 8.99
C TYR A 594 0.56 -21.29 10.17
N PHE A 595 0.70 -19.98 10.37
CA PHE A 595 0.04 -19.28 11.46
C PHE A 595 -1.48 -19.18 11.33
N ARG A 596 -2.01 -19.35 10.11
CA ARG A 596 -3.44 -19.46 9.83
C ARG A 596 -4.00 -20.88 9.94
N GLY A 597 -3.17 -21.88 10.24
CA GLY A 597 -3.62 -23.27 10.34
C GLY A 597 -3.60 -24.08 9.03
N ASP A 598 -3.07 -23.52 7.94
CA ASP A 598 -3.01 -24.17 6.63
C ASP A 598 -1.67 -24.92 6.46
N ASP A 599 -1.51 -26.05 7.18
CA ASP A 599 -0.25 -26.83 7.18
C ASP A 599 0.08 -27.41 5.78
N GLU A 600 -0.91 -27.87 5.01
CA GLU A 600 -0.73 -28.33 3.62
C GLU A 600 -0.28 -27.18 2.71
N GLY A 601 -0.91 -26.01 2.82
CA GLY A 601 -0.49 -24.82 2.08
C GLY A 601 0.90 -24.33 2.48
N THR A 602 1.31 -24.47 3.74
CA THR A 602 2.69 -24.19 4.17
C THR A 602 3.68 -25.09 3.44
N ILE A 603 3.43 -26.39 3.36
CA ILE A 603 4.31 -27.33 2.64
C ILE A 603 4.41 -26.91 1.16
N ALA A 604 3.27 -26.69 0.51
CA ALA A 604 3.20 -26.27 -0.89
C ALA A 604 3.89 -24.91 -1.16
N ALA A 605 3.84 -23.98 -0.21
CA ALA A 605 4.56 -22.72 -0.29
C ALA A 605 6.08 -22.93 -0.12
N THR A 606 6.52 -23.76 0.84
CA THR A 606 7.95 -24.07 1.01
C THR A 606 8.56 -24.76 -0.21
N ASP A 607 7.81 -25.61 -0.92
CA ASP A 607 8.26 -26.21 -2.20
C ASP A 607 8.60 -25.13 -3.24
N ARG A 608 7.76 -24.09 -3.34
CA ARG A 608 7.94 -22.98 -4.28
C ARG A 608 8.96 -21.95 -3.80
N ALA A 609 9.13 -21.80 -2.50
CA ALA A 609 10.15 -20.94 -1.87
C ALA A 609 11.56 -21.49 -2.05
N GLN A 610 11.71 -22.78 -2.38
CA GLN A 610 13.00 -23.46 -2.48
C GLN A 610 13.82 -23.25 -1.18
N ASN A 611 15.15 -23.22 -1.28
CA ASN A 611 16.04 -22.98 -0.14
C ASN A 611 16.33 -21.47 0.08
N ALA A 612 15.37 -20.59 -0.21
CA ALA A 612 15.57 -19.13 -0.15
C ALA A 612 15.87 -18.61 1.27
N LEU A 613 15.44 -19.32 2.32
CA LEU A 613 15.72 -18.97 3.71
C LEU A 613 15.88 -20.23 4.57
N LEU A 614 16.87 -20.23 5.47
CA LEU A 614 17.20 -21.38 6.33
C LEU A 614 16.05 -21.79 7.27
N THR A 615 15.22 -20.84 7.69
CA THR A 615 14.11 -21.11 8.61
C THR A 615 12.93 -21.84 7.95
N LEU A 616 12.90 -21.97 6.62
CA LEU A 616 11.81 -22.66 5.90
C LEU A 616 11.70 -24.14 6.26
N SER A 617 12.83 -24.83 6.45
CA SER A 617 12.82 -26.23 6.88
C SER A 617 12.17 -26.41 8.26
N ALA A 618 12.28 -25.44 9.17
CA ALA A 618 11.61 -25.50 10.46
C ALA A 618 10.08 -25.36 10.32
N TRP A 619 9.60 -24.44 9.47
CA TRP A 619 8.17 -24.30 9.18
C TRP A 619 7.59 -25.56 8.53
N ARG A 620 8.33 -26.12 7.57
CA ARG A 620 7.93 -27.35 6.87
C ARG A 620 7.88 -28.54 7.82
N ALA A 621 8.89 -28.69 8.67
CA ALA A 621 8.91 -29.76 9.65
C ALA A 621 7.76 -29.67 10.64
N ALA A 622 7.46 -28.46 11.15
CA ALA A 622 6.32 -28.22 12.03
C ALA A 622 4.99 -28.55 11.34
N ALA A 623 4.82 -28.18 10.07
CA ALA A 623 3.62 -28.52 9.29
C ALA A 623 3.47 -30.05 9.08
N PHE A 624 4.55 -30.76 8.73
CA PHE A 624 4.52 -32.22 8.63
C PHE A 624 4.18 -32.88 9.98
N SER A 625 4.72 -32.36 11.08
CA SER A 625 4.42 -32.82 12.44
C SER A 625 2.93 -32.70 12.77
N ASN A 626 2.33 -31.54 12.50
CA ASN A 626 0.91 -31.28 12.72
C ASN A 626 0.00 -32.21 11.90
N LEU A 627 0.45 -32.62 10.70
CA LEU A 627 -0.25 -33.57 9.83
C LEU A 627 0.03 -35.05 10.17
N GLY A 628 0.87 -35.34 11.17
CA GLY A 628 1.26 -36.70 11.55
C GLY A 628 2.28 -37.37 10.63
N ARG A 629 2.91 -36.62 9.72
CA ARG A 629 3.92 -37.08 8.75
C ARG A 629 5.33 -37.05 9.37
N ILE A 630 5.53 -37.85 10.42
CA ILE A 630 6.70 -37.75 11.32
C ILE A 630 8.04 -38.03 10.60
N ASP A 631 8.10 -38.98 9.68
CA ASP A 631 9.35 -39.33 8.99
C ASP A 631 9.85 -38.19 8.10
N GLU A 632 8.94 -37.54 7.37
CA GLU A 632 9.25 -36.37 6.55
C GLU A 632 9.63 -35.17 7.41
N ALA A 633 8.97 -34.99 8.56
CA ALA A 633 9.31 -33.95 9.51
C ALA A 633 10.75 -34.10 10.05
N ARG A 634 11.21 -35.33 10.33
CA ARG A 634 12.58 -35.60 10.79
C ARG A 634 13.64 -35.23 9.74
N VAL A 635 13.39 -35.52 8.47
CA VAL A 635 14.30 -35.14 7.37
C VAL A 635 14.50 -33.63 7.31
N GLU A 636 13.41 -32.87 7.46
CA GLU A 636 13.49 -31.40 7.44
C GLU A 636 14.17 -30.82 8.70
N VAL A 637 14.04 -31.47 9.86
CA VAL A 637 14.76 -31.08 11.09
C VAL A 637 16.27 -31.24 10.91
N GLU A 638 16.73 -32.34 10.33
CA GLU A 638 18.15 -32.55 10.05
C GLU A 638 18.70 -31.52 9.06
N ARG A 639 17.92 -31.18 8.02
CA ARG A 639 18.25 -30.11 7.09
C ARG A 639 18.34 -28.76 7.80
N PHE A 640 17.39 -28.45 8.68
CA PHE A 640 17.38 -27.23 9.48
C PHE A 640 18.62 -27.14 10.36
N TYR A 641 18.93 -28.18 11.14
CA TYR A 641 20.12 -28.18 12.00
C TYR A 641 21.43 -28.04 11.22
N SER A 642 21.56 -28.78 10.11
CA SER A 642 22.75 -28.73 9.26
C SER A 642 22.95 -27.33 8.69
N GLY A 643 21.89 -26.71 8.16
CA GLY A 643 21.94 -25.36 7.60
C GLY A 643 22.25 -24.29 8.65
N VAL A 644 21.64 -24.38 9.84
CA VAL A 644 21.87 -23.43 10.93
C VAL A 644 23.30 -23.54 11.47
N ARG A 645 23.80 -24.76 11.72
CA ARG A 645 25.17 -24.99 12.24
C ARG A 645 26.24 -24.48 11.27
N ALA A 646 26.02 -24.67 9.96
CA ALA A 646 26.96 -24.21 8.93
C ALA A 646 27.06 -22.68 8.81
N ASN A 647 26.02 -21.95 9.24
CA ASN A 647 25.92 -20.49 9.11
C ASN A 647 25.81 -19.79 10.47
N TRP A 648 26.19 -20.47 11.55
CA TRP A 648 26.06 -19.94 12.91
C TRP A 648 27.10 -18.87 13.19
N ILE A 649 26.66 -17.70 13.67
CA ILE A 649 27.53 -16.55 13.91
C ILE A 649 27.73 -16.19 15.38
N ASN A 650 27.06 -16.90 16.31
CA ASN A 650 27.23 -16.63 17.74
C ASN A 650 28.54 -17.26 18.24
N ASP A 651 29.20 -16.59 19.18
CA ASP A 651 30.43 -17.10 19.82
C ASP A 651 30.15 -18.39 20.62
N GLU A 652 28.95 -18.54 21.18
CA GLU A 652 28.52 -19.77 21.84
C GLU A 652 28.17 -20.85 20.80
N PRO A 653 28.56 -22.11 21.02
CA PRO A 653 28.38 -23.18 20.04
C PRO A 653 26.89 -23.44 19.73
N PRO A 654 26.54 -23.82 18.48
CA PRO A 654 25.17 -24.10 18.04
C PRO A 654 24.62 -25.42 18.57
N THR A 655 24.49 -25.53 19.90
CA THR A 655 23.80 -26.65 20.55
C THR A 655 22.33 -26.66 20.15
N GLU A 656 21.69 -27.82 20.21
CA GLU A 656 20.28 -27.96 19.82
C GLU A 656 19.36 -27.04 20.65
N GLN A 657 19.66 -26.89 21.94
CA GLN A 657 18.96 -25.96 22.83
C GLN A 657 19.16 -24.50 22.42
N MET A 658 20.38 -24.12 22.02
CA MET A 658 20.66 -22.75 21.57
C MET A 658 19.96 -22.44 20.24
N ILE A 659 19.93 -23.40 19.32
CA ILE A 659 19.22 -23.27 18.04
C ILE A 659 17.71 -23.15 18.27
N GLY A 660 17.13 -23.99 19.14
CA GLY A 660 15.72 -23.91 19.51
C GLY A 660 15.36 -22.56 20.14
N ARG A 661 16.21 -22.05 21.06
CA ARG A 661 16.05 -20.73 21.66
C ARG A 661 16.14 -19.61 20.64
N TRP A 662 17.12 -19.66 19.73
CA TRP A 662 17.28 -18.68 18.65
C TRP A 662 16.02 -18.65 17.78
N PHE A 663 15.61 -19.80 17.25
CA PHE A 663 14.47 -19.92 16.34
C PHE A 663 13.18 -19.37 16.96
N MET A 664 12.88 -19.70 18.21
CA MET A 664 11.69 -19.22 18.92
C MET A 664 11.71 -17.72 19.25
N GLN A 665 12.86 -17.04 19.06
CA GLN A 665 13.01 -15.59 19.25
C GLN A 665 13.18 -14.83 17.94
N VAL A 666 13.29 -15.50 16.78
CA VAL A 666 13.45 -14.86 15.47
C VAL A 666 12.25 -13.97 15.16
N TYR A 667 11.03 -14.51 15.28
CA TYR A 667 9.79 -13.84 14.85
C TYR A 667 9.01 -13.22 16.02
N PRO A 668 8.47 -12.00 15.89
CA PRO A 668 7.82 -11.31 17.01
C PRO A 668 6.37 -11.78 17.19
N ILE A 669 6.17 -13.06 17.47
CA ILE A 669 4.84 -13.66 17.69
C ILE A 669 4.24 -13.05 18.96
N SER A 670 3.04 -12.46 18.86
CA SER A 670 2.41 -11.77 20.00
C SER A 670 1.39 -12.65 20.72
N ARG A 671 0.73 -13.58 20.02
CA ARG A 671 -0.29 -14.46 20.59
C ARG A 671 0.34 -15.71 21.20
N LEU A 672 -0.01 -15.95 22.46
CA LEU A 672 0.47 -17.10 23.22
C LEU A 672 0.09 -18.44 22.55
N GLU A 673 -1.14 -18.58 22.10
CA GLU A 673 -1.65 -19.80 21.45
C GLU A 673 -0.84 -20.14 20.19
N THR A 674 -0.64 -19.12 19.35
CA THR A 674 0.15 -19.19 18.12
C THR A 674 1.61 -19.58 18.39
N TRP A 675 2.20 -18.98 19.42
CA TRP A 675 3.57 -19.31 19.86
C TRP A 675 3.67 -20.72 20.45
N GLN A 676 2.67 -21.15 21.24
CA GLN A 676 2.61 -22.49 21.81
C GLN A 676 2.47 -23.55 20.72
N ARG A 677 1.62 -23.33 19.71
CA ARG A 677 1.51 -24.24 18.56
C ARG A 677 2.85 -24.43 17.85
N LEU A 678 3.60 -23.34 17.63
CA LEU A 678 4.95 -23.45 17.05
C LEU A 678 5.90 -24.23 17.97
N ARG A 679 5.93 -23.87 19.27
CA ARG A 679 6.79 -24.52 20.27
C ARG A 679 6.52 -26.02 20.33
N ASP A 680 5.26 -26.42 20.42
CA ASP A 680 4.86 -27.81 20.59
C ASP A 680 5.11 -28.60 19.30
N GLY A 681 4.88 -27.98 18.13
CA GLY A 681 5.20 -28.54 16.82
C GLY A 681 6.69 -28.87 16.65
N ILE A 682 7.59 -27.98 17.10
CA ILE A 682 9.05 -28.25 17.05
C ILE A 682 9.51 -29.16 18.19
N ALA A 683 8.86 -29.15 19.35
CA ALA A 683 9.17 -30.05 20.47
C ALA A 683 8.91 -31.52 20.11
N ALA A 684 7.81 -31.78 19.40
CA ALA A 684 7.47 -33.11 18.88
C ALA A 684 8.54 -33.68 17.94
N LEU A 685 9.44 -32.82 17.45
CA LEU A 685 10.51 -33.16 16.51
C LEU A 685 11.88 -33.32 17.19
N GLY A 686 11.93 -33.25 18.51
CA GLY A 686 13.17 -33.41 19.28
C GLY A 686 14.00 -32.12 19.42
N ILE A 687 13.48 -30.97 18.96
CA ILE A 687 14.14 -29.68 19.19
C ILE A 687 13.92 -29.28 20.66
N PRO A 688 14.97 -29.08 21.49
CA PRO A 688 14.79 -28.73 22.89
C PRO A 688 14.14 -27.35 23.04
N VAL A 689 12.99 -27.31 23.72
CA VAL A 689 12.22 -26.08 24.00
C VAL A 689 12.04 -25.80 25.50
N GLU A 690 12.70 -26.60 26.34
CA GLU A 690 12.60 -26.53 27.80
C GLU A 690 13.11 -25.17 28.31
N GLY A 691 12.33 -24.53 29.19
CA GLY A 691 12.65 -23.22 29.74
C GLY A 691 12.36 -22.04 28.82
N LEU A 692 11.87 -22.25 27.59
CA LEU A 692 11.43 -21.17 26.72
C LEU A 692 10.10 -20.58 27.21
N VAL A 693 10.08 -19.26 27.41
CA VAL A 693 8.90 -18.52 27.85
C VAL A 693 8.42 -17.62 26.73
N HIS A 694 7.10 -17.58 26.52
CA HIS A 694 6.51 -16.60 25.62
C HIS A 694 6.73 -15.20 26.17
N THR A 695 7.49 -14.41 25.42
CA THR A 695 7.86 -13.05 25.86
C THR A 695 6.93 -11.97 25.28
N GLY A 696 5.93 -12.35 24.47
CA GLY A 696 5.03 -11.43 23.76
C GLY A 696 3.85 -10.87 24.56
N ALA A 697 3.68 -11.24 25.84
CA ALA A 697 2.68 -10.59 26.69
C ALA A 697 3.17 -9.16 27.04
N PRO A 698 2.28 -8.14 27.02
CA PRO A 698 2.64 -6.82 27.53
C PRO A 698 3.13 -6.97 28.97
N ILE A 699 4.25 -6.31 29.30
CA ILE A 699 4.74 -6.27 30.68
C ILE A 699 3.61 -5.68 31.52
N ALA A 700 2.94 -6.52 32.30
CA ALA A 700 1.94 -6.08 33.25
C ALA A 700 2.66 -5.38 34.40
N THR A 701 2.67 -4.05 34.36
CA THR A 701 2.91 -3.20 35.54
C THR A 701 1.95 -2.03 35.52
#